data_AF-A0A0E3ZTJ8-F1
#
_entry.id   AF-A0A0E3ZTJ8-F1
#
_cell.length_a   1.000
_cell.length_b   1.000
_cell.length_c   1.000
_cell.angle_alpha   90.00
_cell.angle_beta   90.00
_cell.angle_gamma   90.00
#
_symmetry.space_group_name_H-M   'P 1'
#
loop_
_entity.id
_entity.type
_entity.pdbx_description
1 polymer ?
#
loop_
_entity_poly.entity_id
_entity_poly.type
_entity_poly.pdbx_seq_one_letter_code
_entity_poly.pdbx_strand_id
1 'polypeptide(L)'
;MKKTKTVLLFLLSLWSVLALGQGTQVFTIAPATGFAGTPYQIKFTRDKTKYPLNDAGLSALKNDVALGKLTLTVVSSGCIIPAGTIPPLIAPTCSFSVSAPSWLTGLQYRHDGTTLTVQTAGDVSQMAFDTSPKTTFVTTNPDGVTIASGDFKGYATISNGIYNRQWQINKAPTSFSITTKNSSGATYSKVFSATTGANFISLIGTTTGPPSSTTTSPGSGTGVSDGDFVAGAFNFADLPSASIPSDYRASLETDKIKVTLDLKEGHEPDKGLAGGIRFFTDKTTGNNTLNVPIFQAGSGNDYGHPLGTVNDGRSINECLYRYPAPWTYNGVSLGIGDNVNETGDVYETPSRLISYGNDGTTLFTAIEPNQWDGNGLRTGDVFKKWIRVNGNEMRVWYESKFNRGPSSGQNERQESRFQEAPCDYLNGNYSTIYFYDGDTPYQNASPRSFQLDDNSGMTPGATFMTENWMAGCDPATGRCQGIILETPAGQMGQFQSKGSYNAEGSLLSSTYIAYYPFQMLDANIKWRHSLIFVVGTLAEIRAKAYQYTSWKRTLEYKFNKSGRQGWGGRWFNDGGYKETRSTWGPIVWTSNEGEIVTPAVALDGSIKKTYMRYRYTSSTRLNVNMVARWTRARQAAGYTNGTPLWDQRFPEGAAVGDDYAKTFSLIADGQWHVKELDFSDRPQWRQIITQVRFTCDGASAVGESLEVDWFSGSPSGPSSN
;
A
#
# COMPACT_ATOMS: atom_id res chain seq x y z
N MET A 1 -7.34 43.74 -45.81
CA MET A 1 -6.15 42.97 -46.23
C MET A 1 -5.98 41.76 -45.33
N LYS A 2 -5.60 40.63 -45.92
CA LYS A 2 -5.74 39.24 -45.44
C LYS A 2 -5.28 39.03 -43.98
N LYS A 3 -6.22 38.71 -43.07
CA LYS A 3 -5.91 38.06 -41.79
C LYS A 3 -5.58 36.59 -42.10
N THR A 4 -4.29 36.30 -42.21
CA THR A 4 -3.76 34.94 -42.26
C THR A 4 -4.21 34.24 -40.98
N LYS A 5 -5.22 33.35 -41.08
CA LYS A 5 -5.46 32.36 -40.02
C LYS A 5 -4.18 31.55 -39.94
N THR A 6 -3.39 31.73 -38.89
CA THR A 6 -2.29 30.84 -38.56
C THR A 6 -2.90 29.46 -38.31
N VAL A 7 -2.93 28.65 -39.36
CA VAL A 7 -3.23 27.22 -39.27
C VAL A 7 -2.10 26.65 -38.44
N LEU A 8 -2.38 26.31 -37.17
CA LEU A 8 -1.45 25.55 -36.35
C LEU A 8 -1.26 24.19 -37.03
N LEU A 9 -0.15 24.02 -37.76
CA LEU A 9 0.18 22.75 -38.41
C LEU A 9 0.80 21.81 -37.37
N PHE A 10 0.01 20.86 -36.86
CA PHE A 10 0.53 19.75 -36.08
C PHE A 10 1.08 18.67 -37.03
N LEU A 11 2.24 18.10 -36.71
CA LEU A 11 2.67 16.81 -37.28
C LEU A 11 2.15 15.70 -36.37
N LEU A 12 1.09 15.03 -36.80
CA LEU A 12 0.54 13.82 -36.16
C LEU A 12 1.10 12.58 -36.86
N SER A 13 2.14 11.99 -36.28
CA SER A 13 2.67 10.68 -36.70
C SER A 13 1.99 9.55 -35.95
N LEU A 14 1.52 8.53 -36.68
CA LEU A 14 0.86 7.36 -36.12
C LEU A 14 1.88 6.24 -35.89
N TRP A 15 1.98 5.74 -34.65
CA TRP A 15 2.67 4.49 -34.33
C TRP A 15 1.60 3.50 -33.87
N SER A 16 1.07 2.68 -34.77
CA SER A 16 0.13 1.63 -34.43
C SER A 16 0.86 0.32 -34.20
N VAL A 17 0.78 -0.24 -32.99
CA VAL A 17 0.97 -1.68 -32.80
C VAL A 17 -0.28 -2.36 -33.34
N LEU A 18 -0.11 -3.19 -34.37
CA LEU A 18 -1.18 -3.90 -35.08
C LEU A 18 -1.97 -4.82 -34.13
N ALA A 19 -3.08 -4.33 -33.59
CA ALA A 19 -4.11 -5.16 -32.95
C ALA A 19 -5.50 -4.65 -33.39
N LEU A 20 -6.23 -5.49 -34.13
CA LEU A 20 -7.49 -5.17 -34.83
C LEU A 20 -8.73 -5.06 -33.90
N GLY A 21 -8.56 -5.00 -32.57
CA GLY A 21 -9.65 -4.87 -31.60
C GLY A 21 -10.21 -3.44 -31.46
N GLN A 22 -11.33 -3.26 -30.75
CA GLN A 22 -11.64 -1.95 -30.15
C GLN A 22 -10.48 -1.61 -29.21
N GLY A 23 -9.85 -0.44 -29.38
CA GLY A 23 -8.61 -0.18 -28.67
C GLY A 23 -8.23 1.29 -28.60
N THR A 24 -7.65 1.63 -27.45
CA THR A 24 -6.95 2.87 -27.18
C THR A 24 -5.90 3.13 -28.26
N GLN A 25 -5.98 4.27 -28.94
CA GLN A 25 -5.01 4.70 -29.94
C GLN A 25 -4.05 5.69 -29.32
N VAL A 26 -2.76 5.63 -29.68
CA VAL A 26 -1.74 6.58 -29.25
C VAL A 26 -1.29 7.45 -30.42
N PHE A 27 -1.30 8.77 -30.24
CA PHE A 27 -0.83 9.76 -31.20
C PHE A 27 0.31 10.56 -30.60
N THR A 28 1.30 10.92 -31.43
CA THR A 28 2.32 11.88 -31.03
C THR A 28 1.93 13.26 -31.53
N ILE A 29 1.89 14.24 -30.62
CA ILE A 29 1.79 15.65 -30.94
C ILE A 29 3.22 16.18 -31.01
N ALA A 30 3.65 16.56 -32.20
CA ALA A 30 4.92 17.25 -32.40
C ALA A 30 4.66 18.75 -32.69
N PRO A 31 5.42 19.67 -32.06
CA PRO A 31 5.39 21.07 -32.46
C PRO A 31 5.86 21.22 -33.91
N ALA A 32 5.28 22.19 -34.62
CA ALA A 32 5.76 22.56 -35.94
C ALA A 32 7.23 23.01 -35.87
N THR A 33 7.97 22.81 -36.95
CA THR A 33 9.36 23.25 -37.09
C THR A 33 9.47 24.73 -36.74
N GLY A 34 10.23 25.06 -35.69
CA GLY A 34 10.40 26.44 -35.20
C GLY A 34 9.66 26.80 -33.90
N PHE A 35 8.87 25.89 -33.31
CA PHE A 35 8.27 26.08 -31.97
C PHE A 35 9.01 25.28 -30.91
N ALA A 36 9.18 25.86 -29.71
CA ALA A 36 9.76 25.17 -28.57
C ALA A 36 8.79 24.11 -28.02
N GLY A 37 9.27 22.88 -27.81
CA GLY A 37 8.53 21.78 -27.20
C GLY A 37 9.07 20.42 -27.61
N THR A 38 9.05 19.44 -26.70
CA THR A 38 9.34 18.04 -27.02
C THR A 38 8.05 17.37 -27.49
N PRO A 39 8.07 16.55 -28.56
CA PRO A 39 6.92 15.75 -28.94
C PRO A 39 6.41 14.92 -27.77
N TYR A 40 5.09 14.82 -27.62
CA TYR A 40 4.50 14.05 -26.54
C TYR A 40 3.34 13.19 -27.04
N GLN A 41 3.11 12.09 -26.33
CA GLN A 41 2.09 11.12 -26.71
C GLN A 41 0.77 11.41 -26.01
N ILE A 42 -0.34 11.25 -26.73
CA ILE A 42 -1.71 11.27 -26.23
C ILE A 42 -2.40 9.95 -26.56
N LYS A 43 -3.36 9.54 -25.75
CA LYS A 43 -4.18 8.34 -25.94
C LYS A 43 -5.68 8.67 -25.86
N PHE A 44 -6.50 7.98 -26.64
CA PHE A 44 -7.97 8.03 -26.54
C PHE A 44 -8.59 6.75 -27.12
N THR A 45 -9.86 6.48 -26.79
CA THR A 45 -10.61 5.32 -27.32
C THR A 45 -11.27 5.69 -28.65
N ARG A 46 -10.88 5.00 -29.73
CA ARG A 46 -11.39 5.29 -31.08
C ARG A 46 -12.79 4.71 -31.31
N ASP A 47 -13.75 5.58 -31.56
CA ASP A 47 -15.05 5.22 -32.13
C ASP A 47 -14.88 4.86 -33.61
N LYS A 48 -15.00 3.56 -33.94
CA LYS A 48 -14.83 3.07 -35.31
C LYS A 48 -16.00 3.45 -36.23
N THR A 49 -17.16 3.81 -35.67
CA THR A 49 -18.31 4.28 -36.46
C THR A 49 -18.07 5.69 -36.97
N LYS A 50 -17.47 6.55 -36.14
CA LYS A 50 -17.09 7.92 -36.48
C LYS A 50 -15.74 8.01 -37.21
N TYR A 51 -14.79 7.14 -36.86
CA TYR A 51 -13.43 7.12 -37.39
C TYR A 51 -13.06 5.70 -37.89
N PRO A 52 -13.58 5.25 -39.04
CA PRO A 52 -13.30 3.91 -39.57
C PRO A 52 -11.79 3.65 -39.75
N LEU A 53 -11.35 2.40 -39.66
CA LEU A 53 -9.93 2.00 -39.79
C LEU A 53 -9.42 2.06 -41.24
N ASN A 54 -9.57 3.22 -41.87
CA ASN A 54 -9.08 3.56 -43.22
C ASN A 54 -8.54 5.01 -43.23
N ASP A 55 -8.01 5.45 -44.36
CA ASP A 55 -7.40 6.78 -44.50
C ASP A 55 -8.37 7.93 -44.25
N ALA A 56 -9.63 7.76 -44.65
CA ALA A 56 -10.69 8.76 -44.42
C ALA A 56 -10.97 8.93 -42.92
N GLY A 57 -11.11 7.82 -42.18
CA GLY A 57 -11.31 7.86 -40.73
C GLY A 57 -10.09 8.36 -39.97
N LEU A 58 -8.87 8.04 -40.43
CA LEU A 58 -7.63 8.61 -39.87
C LEU A 58 -7.56 10.13 -40.10
N SER A 59 -7.93 10.60 -41.29
CA SER A 59 -7.93 12.04 -41.62
C SER A 59 -8.97 12.80 -40.80
N ALA A 60 -10.20 12.28 -40.69
CA ALA A 60 -11.25 12.85 -39.85
C ALA A 60 -10.83 12.90 -38.37
N LEU A 61 -10.19 11.84 -37.89
CA LEU A 61 -9.68 11.77 -36.54
C LEU A 61 -8.58 12.81 -36.26
N LYS A 62 -7.57 12.92 -37.14
CA LYS A 62 -6.51 13.93 -37.01
C LYS A 62 -7.10 15.34 -36.98
N ASN A 63 -8.11 15.61 -37.81
CA ASN A 63 -8.81 16.89 -37.85
C ASN A 63 -9.56 17.16 -36.53
N ASP A 64 -10.28 16.18 -35.99
CA ASP A 64 -11.03 16.34 -34.72
C ASP A 64 -10.09 16.48 -33.51
N VAL A 65 -8.92 15.82 -33.49
CA VAL A 65 -7.85 16.06 -32.50
C VAL A 65 -7.32 17.50 -32.62
N ALA A 66 -6.97 17.95 -33.82
CA ALA A 66 -6.41 19.29 -34.06
C ALA A 66 -7.40 20.42 -33.71
N LEU A 67 -8.70 20.16 -33.85
CA LEU A 67 -9.78 21.07 -33.47
C LEU A 67 -10.21 20.93 -32.00
N GLY A 68 -9.56 20.05 -31.23
CA GLY A 68 -9.87 19.84 -29.82
C GLY A 68 -11.23 19.21 -29.55
N LYS A 69 -11.86 18.52 -30.51
CA LYS A 69 -13.21 17.95 -30.34
C LYS A 69 -13.25 16.66 -29.53
N LEU A 70 -12.10 16.16 -29.11
CA LEU A 70 -11.95 14.90 -28.41
C LEU A 70 -11.38 15.14 -27.02
N THR A 71 -11.79 14.30 -26.08
CA THR A 71 -11.10 14.16 -24.81
C THR A 71 -9.89 13.26 -25.01
N LEU A 72 -8.71 13.74 -24.65
CA LEU A 72 -7.43 13.07 -24.87
C LEU A 72 -6.71 12.90 -23.54
N THR A 73 -5.98 11.80 -23.36
CA THR A 73 -5.14 11.58 -22.18
C THR A 73 -3.67 11.62 -22.58
N VAL A 74 -2.86 12.48 -21.98
CA VAL A 74 -1.41 12.51 -22.22
C VAL A 74 -0.79 11.25 -21.64
N VAL A 75 -0.05 10.50 -22.44
CA VAL A 75 0.50 9.19 -22.05
C VAL A 75 1.51 9.32 -20.91
N SER A 76 2.37 10.34 -20.95
CA SER A 76 3.43 10.52 -19.96
C SER A 76 2.93 11.04 -18.60
N SER A 77 1.91 11.90 -18.59
CA SER A 77 1.44 12.58 -17.37
C SER A 77 0.06 12.14 -16.89
N GLY A 78 -0.69 11.38 -17.68
CA GLY A 78 -2.10 11.04 -17.39
C GLY A 78 -3.05 12.23 -17.50
N CYS A 79 -2.56 13.41 -17.90
CA CYS A 79 -3.38 14.61 -18.05
C CYS A 79 -4.55 14.40 -18.99
N ILE A 80 -5.74 14.84 -18.59
CA ILE A 80 -6.90 14.91 -19.48
C ILE A 80 -6.91 16.29 -20.17
N ILE A 81 -6.85 16.29 -21.49
CA ILE A 81 -7.18 17.43 -22.36
C ILE A 81 -8.66 17.26 -22.72
N PRO A 82 -9.58 18.04 -22.13
CA PRO A 82 -11.02 17.81 -22.34
C PRO A 82 -11.44 18.22 -23.75
N ALA A 83 -12.48 17.56 -24.28
CA ALA A 83 -13.13 18.01 -25.50
C ALA A 83 -13.55 19.50 -25.40
N GLY A 84 -13.37 20.23 -26.50
CA GLY A 84 -13.39 21.69 -26.57
C GLY A 84 -12.00 22.34 -26.44
N THR A 85 -10.95 21.59 -26.10
CA THR A 85 -9.59 22.13 -25.89
C THR A 85 -8.65 21.68 -27.00
N ILE A 86 -8.07 22.64 -27.74
CA ILE A 86 -7.00 22.35 -28.70
C ILE A 86 -5.78 21.83 -27.93
N PRO A 87 -5.22 20.65 -28.28
CA PRO A 87 -4.09 20.09 -27.57
C PRO A 87 -2.91 21.07 -27.54
N PRO A 88 -2.28 21.30 -26.37
CA PRO A 88 -1.17 22.25 -26.26
C PRO A 88 0.06 21.79 -27.05
N LEU A 89 0.95 22.71 -27.41
CA LEU A 89 2.21 22.37 -28.09
C LEU A 89 3.23 21.71 -27.14
N ILE A 90 3.06 21.93 -25.83
CA ILE A 90 3.89 21.35 -24.77
C ILE A 90 3.00 20.40 -23.97
N ALA A 91 3.51 19.23 -23.63
CA ALA A 91 2.80 18.25 -22.81
C ALA A 91 2.29 18.92 -21.52
N PRO A 92 0.97 18.88 -21.24
CA PRO A 92 0.47 19.42 -19.99
C PRO A 92 0.99 18.57 -18.83
N THR A 93 1.35 19.28 -17.76
CA THR A 93 1.71 18.72 -16.46
C THR A 93 0.53 18.94 -15.52
N CYS A 94 -0.16 17.86 -15.18
CA CYS A 94 -1.29 17.91 -14.27
C CYS A 94 -0.77 17.45 -12.92
N SER A 95 -0.79 18.36 -11.95
CA SER A 95 -0.70 17.96 -10.55
C SER A 95 -2.10 17.56 -10.14
N PHE A 96 -2.42 16.25 -10.15
CA PHE A 96 -3.63 15.76 -9.51
C PHE A 96 -3.49 15.92 -7.99
N SER A 97 -3.63 17.14 -7.51
CA SER A 97 -3.73 17.45 -6.09
C SER A 97 -5.09 16.91 -5.62
N VAL A 98 -5.09 15.79 -4.89
CA VAL A 98 -6.29 15.23 -4.24
C VAL A 98 -6.87 16.14 -3.14
N SER A 99 -6.27 17.30 -2.91
CA SER A 99 -6.59 18.24 -1.82
C SER A 99 -7.39 19.48 -2.25
N ALA A 100 -7.84 19.58 -3.50
CA ALA A 100 -8.68 20.71 -3.90
C ALA A 100 -10.06 20.62 -3.23
N PRO A 101 -10.57 21.70 -2.63
CA PRO A 101 -11.91 21.69 -2.05
C PRO A 101 -12.98 21.57 -3.12
N SER A 102 -14.11 20.93 -2.81
CA SER A 102 -15.20 20.63 -3.75
C SER A 102 -15.83 21.86 -4.42
N TRP A 103 -15.70 23.05 -3.80
CA TRP A 103 -16.18 24.31 -4.36
C TRP A 103 -15.27 24.88 -5.45
N LEU A 104 -14.03 24.42 -5.57
CA LEU A 104 -13.09 24.81 -6.60
C LEU A 104 -12.99 23.72 -7.65
N THR A 105 -13.46 24.02 -8.85
CA THR A 105 -13.47 23.04 -9.93
C THR A 105 -12.78 23.61 -11.16
N GLY A 106 -12.05 22.77 -11.90
CA GLY A 106 -11.49 23.18 -13.19
C GLY A 106 -10.51 24.36 -13.12
N LEU A 107 -9.65 24.45 -12.10
CA LEU A 107 -8.56 25.44 -12.12
C LEU A 107 -7.57 25.08 -13.22
N GLN A 108 -7.32 26.00 -14.16
CA GLN A 108 -6.37 25.82 -15.26
C GLN A 108 -5.66 27.12 -15.64
N TYR A 109 -4.54 27.01 -16.35
CA TYR A 109 -3.78 28.18 -16.81
C TYR A 109 -3.27 28.08 -18.26
N ARG A 110 -3.11 29.22 -18.93
CA ARG A 110 -2.47 29.38 -20.25
C ARG A 110 -1.39 30.46 -20.15
N HIS A 111 -0.23 30.28 -20.76
CA HIS A 111 0.83 31.29 -20.78
C HIS A 111 1.41 31.43 -22.18
N ASP A 112 1.16 32.56 -22.85
CA ASP A 112 1.60 32.80 -24.23
C ASP A 112 3.01 33.44 -24.34
N GLY A 113 3.71 33.57 -23.20
CA GLY A 113 5.00 34.25 -23.10
C GLY A 113 4.90 35.73 -22.75
N THR A 114 3.72 36.32 -22.85
CA THR A 114 3.44 37.70 -22.43
C THR A 114 2.36 37.76 -21.35
N THR A 115 1.35 36.90 -21.47
CA THR A 115 0.15 36.93 -20.64
C THR A 115 -0.12 35.54 -20.05
N LEU A 116 -0.26 35.47 -18.72
CA LEU A 116 -0.77 34.32 -18.00
C LEU A 116 -2.27 34.47 -17.80
N THR A 117 -3.05 33.59 -18.42
CA THR A 117 -4.50 33.51 -18.23
C THR A 117 -4.80 32.36 -17.27
N VAL A 118 -5.56 32.61 -16.20
CA VAL A 118 -6.04 31.60 -15.25
C VAL A 118 -7.56 31.53 -15.35
N GLN A 119 -8.11 30.32 -15.39
CA GLN A 119 -9.55 30.08 -15.45
C GLN A 119 -9.97 29.08 -14.37
N THR A 120 -11.18 29.27 -13.85
CA THR A 120 -11.79 28.35 -12.87
C THR A 120 -13.28 28.19 -13.12
N ALA A 121 -13.83 27.14 -12.54
CA ALA A 121 -15.25 26.90 -12.34
C ALA A 121 -15.57 26.74 -10.83
N GLY A 122 -16.87 26.67 -10.50
CA GLY A 122 -17.36 26.49 -9.13
C GLY A 122 -17.63 27.81 -8.39
N ASP A 123 -17.69 27.71 -7.05
CA ASP A 123 -17.91 28.84 -6.15
C ASP A 123 -16.57 29.50 -5.79
N VAL A 124 -16.02 30.28 -6.73
CA VAL A 124 -14.75 31.01 -6.55
C VAL A 124 -15.00 32.51 -6.63
N SER A 125 -15.30 33.17 -5.52
CA SER A 125 -15.61 34.60 -5.47
C SER A 125 -14.43 35.51 -5.85
N GLN A 126 -13.22 35.17 -5.39
CA GLN A 126 -12.02 35.99 -5.56
C GLN A 126 -10.76 35.14 -5.77
N MET A 127 -9.72 35.74 -6.35
CA MET A 127 -8.40 35.13 -6.50
C MET A 127 -7.31 36.13 -6.14
N ALA A 128 -6.33 35.68 -5.37
CA ALA A 128 -5.09 36.37 -5.08
C ALA A 128 -3.93 35.64 -5.74
N PHE A 129 -2.89 36.40 -6.00
CA PHE A 129 -1.78 36.00 -6.84
C PHE A 129 -0.49 36.42 -6.14
N ASP A 130 0.41 35.47 -5.87
CA ASP A 130 1.63 35.71 -5.11
C ASP A 130 2.89 35.23 -5.84
N THR A 131 3.96 36.00 -5.69
CA THR A 131 5.27 35.74 -6.30
C THR A 131 6.34 35.67 -5.21
N SER A 132 7.42 34.92 -5.46
CA SER A 132 8.60 34.90 -4.58
C SER A 132 9.85 35.23 -5.40
N PRO A 133 10.53 36.37 -5.14
CA PRO A 133 10.17 37.45 -4.21
C PRO A 133 8.88 38.18 -4.63
N LYS A 134 8.21 38.84 -3.67
CA LYS A 134 6.95 39.58 -3.93
C LYS A 134 7.19 40.72 -4.92
N THR A 135 6.56 40.64 -6.08
CA THR A 135 6.58 41.66 -7.14
C THR A 135 5.16 42.04 -7.51
N THR A 136 4.94 43.32 -7.81
CA THR A 136 3.67 43.85 -8.34
C THR A 136 3.50 43.48 -9.81
N PHE A 137 2.28 43.12 -10.22
CA PHE A 137 1.95 42.84 -11.62
C PHE A 137 0.61 43.48 -12.00
N VAL A 138 0.46 43.86 -13.27
CA VAL A 138 -0.79 44.43 -13.78
C VAL A 138 -1.65 43.31 -14.35
N THR A 139 -2.91 43.26 -13.94
CA THR A 139 -3.90 42.40 -14.60
C THR A 139 -4.72 43.18 -15.61
N THR A 140 -5.08 42.52 -16.69
CA THR A 140 -5.82 43.12 -17.81
C THR A 140 -7.33 42.89 -17.72
N ASN A 141 -7.81 42.07 -16.78
CA ASN A 141 -9.21 41.64 -16.68
C ASN A 141 -9.54 41.22 -15.23
N PRO A 142 -10.64 41.69 -14.57
CA PRO A 142 -11.82 42.33 -15.16
C PRO A 142 -11.67 43.75 -15.75
N ASP A 143 -10.87 44.67 -15.19
CA ASP A 143 -10.99 46.10 -15.58
C ASP A 143 -9.68 46.92 -15.56
N GLY A 144 -8.58 46.46 -16.18
CA GLY A 144 -7.35 47.27 -16.25
C GLY A 144 -6.75 47.69 -14.89
N VAL A 145 -7.11 47.00 -13.81
CA VAL A 145 -6.71 47.30 -12.44
C VAL A 145 -5.34 46.68 -12.15
N THR A 146 -4.46 47.45 -11.50
CA THR A 146 -3.18 46.95 -10.99
C THR A 146 -3.43 46.07 -9.76
N ILE A 147 -2.85 44.86 -9.72
CA ILE A 147 -2.95 43.93 -8.58
C ILE A 147 -1.62 43.92 -7.83
N ALA A 148 -1.64 44.24 -6.53
CA ALA A 148 -0.49 43.97 -5.68
C ALA A 148 -0.42 42.47 -5.33
N SER A 149 0.80 41.93 -5.19
CA SER A 149 1.00 40.55 -4.74
C SER A 149 0.24 40.29 -3.43
N GLY A 150 -0.63 39.28 -3.43
CA GLY A 150 -1.42 38.87 -2.26
C GLY A 150 -2.80 39.54 -2.14
N ASP A 151 -3.15 40.48 -3.02
CA ASP A 151 -4.49 41.07 -3.03
C ASP A 151 -5.53 40.16 -3.69
N PHE A 152 -6.61 39.85 -2.98
CA PHE A 152 -7.78 39.20 -3.56
C PHE A 152 -8.53 40.15 -4.50
N LYS A 153 -8.77 39.73 -5.74
CA LYS A 153 -9.61 40.46 -6.70
C LYS A 153 -10.74 39.59 -7.23
N GLY A 154 -11.83 40.26 -7.62
CA GLY A 154 -12.93 39.65 -8.36
C GLY A 154 -12.50 39.15 -9.74
N TYR A 155 -13.42 38.49 -10.43
CA TYR A 155 -13.19 37.81 -11.70
C TYR A 155 -13.92 38.53 -12.85
N ALA A 156 -13.49 38.25 -14.07
CA ALA A 156 -14.29 38.53 -15.25
C ALA A 156 -15.18 37.32 -15.60
N THR A 157 -16.44 37.59 -15.94
CA THR A 157 -17.34 36.56 -16.48
C THR A 157 -16.95 36.26 -17.93
N ILE A 158 -16.79 34.98 -18.25
CA ILE A 158 -16.59 34.51 -19.63
C ILE A 158 -17.93 34.05 -20.21
N SER A 159 -18.21 34.46 -21.45
CA SER A 159 -19.54 34.37 -22.06
C SER A 159 -19.87 33.04 -22.74
N ASN A 160 -19.00 32.02 -22.73
CA ASN A 160 -19.26 30.75 -23.43
C ASN A 160 -18.32 29.60 -23.00
N GLY A 161 -18.52 28.95 -21.85
CA GLY A 161 -17.73 27.75 -21.50
C GLY A 161 -18.07 27.05 -20.18
N ILE A 162 -17.37 25.93 -19.92
CA ILE A 162 -17.41 25.13 -18.68
C ILE A 162 -16.82 25.92 -17.50
N TYR A 163 -15.98 26.90 -17.78
CA TYR A 163 -15.40 27.84 -16.83
C TYR A 163 -16.27 29.09 -16.78
N ASN A 164 -16.50 29.65 -15.60
CA ASN A 164 -17.29 30.88 -15.42
C ASN A 164 -16.46 32.08 -14.97
N ARG A 165 -15.15 31.88 -14.67
CA ARG A 165 -14.27 32.92 -14.14
C ARG A 165 -12.90 32.91 -14.82
N GLN A 166 -12.39 34.11 -15.13
CA GLN A 166 -11.08 34.30 -15.78
C GLN A 166 -10.30 35.49 -15.19
N TRP A 167 -8.98 35.34 -15.12
CA TRP A 167 -8.00 36.37 -14.79
C TRP A 167 -6.86 36.37 -15.81
N GLN A 168 -6.29 37.55 -16.12
CA GLN A 168 -5.16 37.71 -17.03
C GLN A 168 -4.07 38.57 -16.41
N ILE A 169 -2.83 38.07 -16.38
CA ILE A 169 -1.67 38.71 -15.74
C ILE A 169 -0.59 38.95 -16.79
N ASN A 170 -0.08 40.18 -16.89
CA ASN A 170 0.87 40.58 -17.95
C ASN A 170 2.34 40.16 -17.69
N LYS A 171 2.61 39.40 -16.62
CA LYS A 171 3.97 38.95 -16.25
C LYS A 171 3.92 37.73 -15.33
N ALA A 172 4.24 36.55 -15.85
CA ALA A 172 4.38 35.35 -15.02
C ALA A 172 5.85 35.08 -14.65
N PRO A 173 6.24 35.19 -13.37
CA PRO A 173 7.54 34.71 -12.90
C PRO A 173 7.65 33.18 -12.95
N THR A 174 8.87 32.69 -12.74
CA THR A 174 9.26 31.27 -12.78
C THR A 174 8.57 30.41 -11.71
N SER A 175 8.03 31.00 -10.64
CA SER A 175 7.20 30.32 -9.63
C SER A 175 6.13 31.27 -9.11
N PHE A 176 4.90 30.76 -8.98
CA PHE A 176 3.71 31.54 -8.68
C PHE A 176 2.77 30.79 -7.72
N SER A 177 2.14 31.49 -6.78
CA SER A 177 1.05 30.94 -5.96
C SER A 177 -0.28 31.58 -6.33
N ILE A 178 -1.30 30.75 -6.53
CA ILE A 178 -2.69 31.19 -6.72
C ILE A 178 -3.44 30.85 -5.46
N THR A 179 -4.09 31.83 -4.84
CA THR A 179 -5.03 31.60 -3.74
C THR A 179 -6.44 31.93 -4.20
N THR A 180 -7.33 30.94 -4.24
CA THR A 180 -8.75 31.14 -4.51
C THR A 180 -9.51 31.36 -3.21
N LYS A 181 -10.63 32.08 -3.27
CA LYS A 181 -11.55 32.29 -2.16
C LYS A 181 -12.98 32.05 -2.63
N ASN A 182 -13.79 31.32 -1.88
CA ASN A 182 -15.20 31.07 -2.22
C ASN A 182 -16.14 32.17 -1.68
N SER A 183 -17.45 32.03 -1.88
CA SER A 183 -18.43 33.00 -1.38
C SER A 183 -18.52 33.07 0.16
N SER A 184 -18.19 31.99 0.88
CA SER A 184 -18.16 31.96 2.36
C SER A 184 -16.86 32.50 2.96
N GLY A 185 -15.88 32.83 2.12
CA GLY A 185 -14.57 33.34 2.53
C GLY A 185 -13.50 32.28 2.78
N ALA A 186 -13.79 31.00 2.58
CA ALA A 186 -12.80 29.92 2.64
C ALA A 186 -11.79 30.04 1.49
N THR A 187 -10.51 29.78 1.77
CA THR A 187 -9.41 29.95 0.81
C THR A 187 -8.69 28.64 0.48
N TYR A 188 -8.14 28.54 -0.73
CA TYR A 188 -7.26 27.44 -1.15
C TYR A 188 -6.09 27.97 -1.97
N SER A 189 -4.86 27.54 -1.63
CA SER A 189 -3.64 27.99 -2.30
C SER A 189 -2.98 26.88 -3.10
N LYS A 190 -2.52 27.19 -4.32
CA LYS A 190 -1.74 26.29 -5.17
C LYS A 190 -0.51 27.00 -5.70
N VAL A 191 0.67 26.46 -5.40
CA VAL A 191 1.94 26.88 -6.01
C VAL A 191 2.15 26.09 -7.31
N PHE A 192 2.50 26.79 -8.39
CA PHE A 192 2.84 26.20 -9.68
C PHE A 192 3.84 27.08 -10.45
N SER A 193 4.48 26.51 -11.47
CA SER A 193 5.35 27.24 -12.39
C SER A 193 4.71 27.24 -13.77
N ALA A 194 4.46 28.43 -14.32
CA ALA A 194 3.86 28.57 -15.64
C ALA A 194 4.92 28.41 -16.74
N THR A 195 4.69 27.49 -17.66
CA THR A 195 5.59 27.29 -18.82
C THR A 195 5.18 28.20 -19.97
N THR A 196 6.12 28.96 -20.55
CA THR A 196 5.88 29.75 -21.77
C THR A 196 5.44 28.85 -22.94
N GLY A 197 4.36 29.23 -23.64
CA GLY A 197 3.74 28.44 -24.71
C GLY A 197 2.69 27.45 -24.22
N ALA A 198 2.40 27.40 -22.92
CA ALA A 198 1.36 26.55 -22.35
C ALA A 198 -0.04 26.97 -22.80
N ASN A 199 -0.84 26.04 -23.32
CA ASN A 199 -2.26 26.27 -23.67
C ASN A 199 -3.19 25.50 -22.74
N PHE A 200 -3.85 26.20 -21.79
CA PHE A 200 -4.86 25.69 -20.85
C PHE A 200 -4.50 24.35 -20.17
N ILE A 201 -3.46 24.39 -19.34
CA ILE A 201 -2.99 23.31 -18.48
C ILE A 201 -3.87 23.24 -17.24
N SER A 202 -4.49 22.08 -17.00
CA SER A 202 -5.29 21.84 -15.80
C SER A 202 -4.39 21.71 -14.56
N LEU A 203 -4.68 22.52 -13.55
CA LEU A 203 -4.12 22.43 -12.20
C LEU A 203 -5.03 21.61 -11.27
N ILE A 204 -6.34 21.52 -11.58
CA ILE A 204 -7.37 20.75 -10.85
C ILE A 204 -8.39 20.18 -11.87
N GLY A 205 -8.68 18.86 -11.79
CA GLY A 205 -9.55 18.12 -12.72
C GLY A 205 -11.06 18.43 -12.63
N THR A 206 -11.82 17.99 -13.64
CA THR A 206 -13.12 18.54 -14.08
C THR A 206 -14.37 18.25 -13.22
N THR A 207 -15.23 19.25 -13.22
CA THR A 207 -16.70 19.26 -13.06
C THR A 207 -17.45 18.37 -14.05
N THR A 208 -18.50 17.69 -13.52
CA THR A 208 -19.68 17.06 -14.17
C THR A 208 -19.55 15.70 -14.90
N GLY A 209 -19.96 14.61 -14.20
CA GLY A 209 -20.61 13.39 -14.74
C GLY A 209 -19.77 12.09 -14.89
N PRO A 210 -20.15 10.92 -14.29
CA PRO A 210 -19.45 9.62 -14.44
C PRO A 210 -19.78 8.96 -15.80
N PRO A 211 -18.91 8.14 -16.47
CA PRO A 211 -18.46 6.84 -15.95
C PRO A 211 -17.06 6.31 -16.40
N SER A 212 -16.72 5.16 -15.81
CA SER A 212 -15.80 4.09 -16.23
C SER A 212 -14.27 4.30 -16.15
N SER A 213 -13.70 3.49 -15.24
CA SER A 213 -12.33 2.98 -15.17
C SER A 213 -11.45 3.10 -16.42
N THR A 214 -10.20 3.56 -16.25
CA THR A 214 -8.99 2.77 -16.60
C THR A 214 -7.66 3.47 -16.25
N THR A 215 -6.80 2.71 -15.57
CA THR A 215 -5.32 2.71 -15.57
C THR A 215 -4.57 3.96 -15.11
N THR A 216 -4.16 3.96 -13.83
CA THR A 216 -3.05 4.73 -13.29
C THR A 216 -1.71 4.04 -13.55
N SER A 217 -0.68 4.81 -13.88
CA SER A 217 0.74 4.43 -13.66
C SER A 217 1.29 5.26 -12.50
N PRO A 218 2.27 4.76 -11.74
CA PRO A 218 2.64 5.30 -10.43
C PRO A 218 3.49 6.56 -10.57
N GLY A 219 3.09 7.63 -9.91
CA GLY A 219 3.91 8.84 -9.74
C GLY A 219 4.96 8.65 -8.65
N SER A 220 6.16 9.16 -8.91
CA SER A 220 7.25 9.32 -7.95
C SER A 220 6.82 10.27 -6.82
N GLY A 221 6.43 9.72 -5.68
CA GLY A 221 6.19 10.44 -4.45
C GLY A 221 7.50 10.75 -3.71
N THR A 222 7.64 12.00 -3.27
CA THR A 222 8.63 12.45 -2.30
C THR A 222 8.49 11.66 -0.98
N GLY A 223 9.64 11.26 -0.40
CA GLY A 223 9.78 10.32 0.71
C GLY A 223 8.79 10.49 1.86
N VAL A 224 8.12 9.38 2.18
CA VAL A 224 7.19 9.22 3.29
C VAL A 224 7.76 8.15 4.23
N SER A 225 7.56 8.40 5.51
CA SER A 225 8.04 7.70 6.68
C SER A 225 7.77 6.19 6.70
N ASP A 226 8.82 5.37 6.80
CA ASP A 226 8.72 3.88 6.81
C ASP A 226 8.09 3.15 8.02
N GLY A 227 7.04 3.73 8.59
CA GLY A 227 5.89 2.96 9.12
C GLY A 227 4.69 2.98 8.16
N ASP A 228 4.83 3.59 6.99
CA ASP A 228 3.71 4.04 6.14
C ASP A 228 3.64 3.33 4.79
N PHE A 229 3.93 2.02 4.74
CA PHE A 229 3.65 1.28 3.50
C PHE A 229 2.15 1.18 3.20
N VAL A 230 1.29 1.39 4.21
CA VAL A 230 -0.12 1.79 4.06
C VAL A 230 -0.51 2.86 5.10
N ALA A 231 0.21 2.95 6.24
CA ALA A 231 -0.26 3.71 7.38
C ALA A 231 -0.32 5.23 7.16
N GLY A 232 0.74 5.97 6.86
CA GLY A 232 0.74 7.38 7.27
C GLY A 232 0.80 7.44 8.80
N ALA A 233 1.44 8.46 9.36
CA ALA A 233 1.49 8.63 10.82
C ALA A 233 0.10 8.40 11.46
N PHE A 234 -0.08 7.24 12.11
CA PHE A 234 -1.36 6.82 12.66
C PHE A 234 -1.59 7.53 14.00
N ASN A 235 -2.34 8.62 13.95
CA ASN A 235 -2.77 9.41 15.11
C ASN A 235 -4.27 9.21 15.37
N PHE A 236 -4.71 7.97 15.54
CA PHE A 236 -6.04 7.74 16.11
C PHE A 236 -5.90 7.69 17.62
N ALA A 237 -6.67 8.55 18.27
CA ALA A 237 -6.97 8.39 19.67
C ALA A 237 -7.95 7.21 19.83
N ASP A 238 -7.96 6.60 21.01
CA ASP A 238 -9.04 5.71 21.41
C ASP A 238 -10.36 6.48 21.30
N LEU A 239 -11.39 5.84 20.73
CA LEU A 239 -12.72 6.46 20.72
C LEU A 239 -13.31 6.44 22.14
N PRO A 240 -14.13 7.44 22.51
CA PRO A 240 -14.87 7.40 23.76
C PRO A 240 -15.66 6.09 23.86
N SER A 241 -15.72 5.51 25.07
CA SER A 241 -16.48 4.29 25.31
C SER A 241 -17.94 4.49 24.95
N ALA A 242 -18.47 3.61 24.10
CA ALA A 242 -19.87 3.55 23.73
C ALA A 242 -20.57 2.41 24.48
N SER A 243 -21.88 2.54 24.68
CA SER A 243 -22.71 1.44 25.20
C SER A 243 -22.73 0.28 24.20
N ILE A 244 -22.54 -0.94 24.69
CA ILE A 244 -22.70 -2.16 23.87
C ILE A 244 -24.18 -2.27 23.46
N PRO A 245 -24.51 -2.41 22.15
CA PRO A 245 -25.87 -2.65 21.68
C PRO A 245 -26.47 -3.92 22.31
N SER A 246 -27.79 -3.96 22.48
CA SER A 246 -28.47 -5.08 23.16
C SER A 246 -28.35 -6.43 22.46
N ASP A 247 -28.10 -6.42 21.14
CA ASP A 247 -27.84 -7.61 20.33
C ASP A 247 -26.33 -7.93 20.23
N TYR A 248 -25.48 -7.16 20.92
CA TYR A 248 -24.03 -7.24 20.92
C TYR A 248 -23.38 -7.03 19.55
N ARG A 249 -24.10 -6.42 18.58
CA ARG A 249 -23.57 -6.18 17.23
C ARG A 249 -23.36 -4.70 16.96
N ALA A 250 -22.19 -4.38 16.42
CA ALA A 250 -21.90 -3.06 15.89
C ALA A 250 -21.52 -3.18 14.41
N SER A 251 -22.16 -2.40 13.56
CA SER A 251 -21.92 -2.44 12.12
C SER A 251 -21.54 -1.08 11.56
N LEU A 252 -20.73 -1.11 10.49
CA LEU A 252 -20.62 -0.04 9.52
C LEU A 252 -20.97 -0.61 8.15
N GLU A 253 -21.55 0.22 7.28
CA GLU A 253 -21.87 -0.20 5.93
C GLU A 253 -21.76 0.94 4.91
N THR A 254 -21.65 0.52 3.65
CA THR A 254 -21.75 1.36 2.47
C THR A 254 -22.87 0.79 1.57
N ASP A 255 -22.97 1.26 0.33
CA ASP A 255 -23.81 0.63 -0.69
C ASP A 255 -23.24 -0.73 -1.17
N LYS A 256 -21.95 -1.02 -0.94
CA LYS A 256 -21.26 -2.23 -1.44
C LYS A 256 -20.93 -3.26 -0.38
N ILE A 257 -20.66 -2.84 0.85
CA ILE A 257 -20.24 -3.76 1.93
C ILE A 257 -20.94 -3.46 3.25
N LYS A 258 -20.99 -4.47 4.12
CA LYS A 258 -21.33 -4.31 5.54
C LYS A 258 -20.31 -5.05 6.38
N VAL A 259 -19.74 -4.39 7.38
CA VAL A 259 -18.83 -4.97 8.36
C VAL A 259 -19.55 -5.01 9.69
N THR A 260 -19.48 -6.13 10.40
CA THR A 260 -20.13 -6.29 11.71
C THR A 260 -19.17 -6.91 12.71
N LEU A 261 -18.99 -6.22 13.84
CA LEU A 261 -18.30 -6.73 15.02
C LEU A 261 -19.26 -7.54 15.89
N ASP A 262 -18.73 -8.55 16.57
CA ASP A 262 -19.40 -9.26 17.65
C ASP A 262 -18.76 -8.85 18.98
N LEU A 263 -19.48 -8.03 19.76
CA LEU A 263 -19.01 -7.43 21.00
C LEU A 263 -19.27 -8.29 22.23
N LYS A 264 -19.86 -9.48 22.07
CA LYS A 264 -20.24 -10.32 23.19
C LYS A 264 -19.00 -10.99 23.81
N GLU A 265 -18.93 -10.92 25.13
CA GLU A 265 -17.99 -11.68 25.97
C GLU A 265 -18.75 -12.85 26.64
N GLY A 266 -18.08 -13.97 26.94
CA GLY A 266 -18.64 -14.98 27.86
C GLY A 266 -18.37 -16.43 27.50
N HIS A 267 -18.76 -17.31 28.43
CA HIS A 267 -18.69 -18.77 28.31
C HIS A 267 -20.04 -19.34 27.83
N GLU A 268 -20.09 -20.64 27.50
CA GLU A 268 -21.24 -21.40 26.96
C GLU A 268 -22.63 -21.01 27.51
N PRO A 269 -23.71 -21.10 26.70
CA PRO A 269 -23.81 -21.61 25.32
C PRO A 269 -23.60 -20.57 24.21
N ASP A 270 -23.13 -19.38 24.57
CA ASP A 270 -23.55 -18.15 23.90
C ASP A 270 -22.34 -17.26 23.55
N LYS A 271 -21.25 -17.88 23.05
CA LYS A 271 -19.94 -17.25 22.77
C LYS A 271 -20.01 -16.18 21.68
N GLY A 272 -19.18 -15.15 21.83
CA GLY A 272 -18.97 -14.09 20.82
C GLY A 272 -17.48 -13.83 20.63
N LEU A 273 -17.13 -12.92 19.73
CA LEU A 273 -15.72 -12.69 19.34
C LEU A 273 -15.03 -11.56 20.13
N ALA A 274 -15.63 -11.08 21.22
CA ALA A 274 -15.06 -10.03 22.08
C ALA A 274 -14.56 -8.78 21.35
N GLY A 275 -15.23 -8.38 20.26
CA GLY A 275 -14.84 -7.28 19.38
C GLY A 275 -14.31 -7.73 18.01
N GLY A 276 -14.17 -9.03 17.77
CA GLY A 276 -13.80 -9.62 16.48
C GLY A 276 -14.75 -9.27 15.34
N ILE A 277 -14.22 -9.29 14.10
CA ILE A 277 -15.05 -9.08 12.90
C ILE A 277 -15.78 -10.39 12.60
N ARG A 278 -17.11 -10.41 12.82
CA ARG A 278 -17.93 -11.60 12.58
C ARG A 278 -18.49 -11.67 11.16
N PHE A 279 -18.81 -10.52 10.57
CA PHE A 279 -19.31 -10.47 9.20
C PHE A 279 -18.57 -9.43 8.38
N PHE A 280 -18.19 -9.81 7.17
CA PHE A 280 -17.80 -8.92 6.10
C PHE A 280 -18.65 -9.27 4.86
N THR A 281 -19.73 -8.55 4.65
CA THR A 281 -20.76 -8.90 3.66
C THR A 281 -20.52 -8.17 2.36
N ASP A 282 -20.51 -8.90 1.25
CA ASP A 282 -20.68 -8.35 -0.09
C ASP A 282 -22.16 -8.03 -0.33
N LYS A 283 -22.56 -6.76 -0.30
CA LYS A 283 -23.97 -6.38 -0.49
C LYS A 283 -24.45 -6.59 -1.92
N THR A 284 -23.54 -6.86 -2.87
CA THR A 284 -23.89 -7.22 -4.25
C THR A 284 -24.48 -8.62 -4.33
N THR A 285 -23.97 -9.56 -3.53
CA THR A 285 -24.42 -10.96 -3.50
C THR A 285 -25.28 -11.27 -2.27
N GLY A 286 -25.21 -10.43 -1.23
CA GLY A 286 -25.79 -10.70 0.08
C GLY A 286 -24.97 -11.67 0.94
N ASN A 287 -23.84 -12.16 0.43
CA ASN A 287 -23.06 -13.21 1.10
C ASN A 287 -22.03 -12.61 2.07
N ASN A 288 -21.87 -13.25 3.23
CA ASN A 288 -20.71 -13.04 4.09
C ASN A 288 -19.48 -13.70 3.45
N THR A 289 -18.36 -12.98 3.40
CA THR A 289 -17.12 -13.46 2.80
C THR A 289 -16.25 -14.24 3.79
N LEU A 290 -16.49 -14.08 5.09
CA LEU A 290 -15.74 -14.75 6.15
C LEU A 290 -16.32 -16.13 6.49
N ASN A 291 -15.44 -17.05 6.86
CA ASN A 291 -15.83 -18.26 7.56
C ASN A 291 -15.82 -17.97 9.06
N VAL A 292 -16.97 -17.87 9.70
CA VAL A 292 -17.09 -17.81 11.16
C VAL A 292 -17.98 -18.97 11.58
N PRO A 293 -17.40 -20.18 11.76
CA PRO A 293 -18.17 -21.37 12.02
C PRO A 293 -18.99 -21.24 13.28
N ILE A 294 -20.22 -21.73 13.22
CA ILE A 294 -21.02 -22.06 14.40
C ILE A 294 -21.10 -23.59 14.39
N PHE A 295 -20.58 -24.25 15.42
CA PHE A 295 -20.64 -25.70 15.53
C PHE A 295 -22.10 -26.16 15.55
N GLN A 296 -22.47 -27.05 14.63
CA GLN A 296 -23.85 -27.53 14.48
C GLN A 296 -23.93 -29.02 14.82
N ALA A 297 -25.12 -29.49 15.16
CA ALA A 297 -25.37 -30.91 15.42
C ALA A 297 -24.89 -31.75 14.22
N GLY A 298 -23.88 -32.60 14.42
CA GLY A 298 -23.35 -33.46 13.36
C GLY A 298 -22.22 -32.86 12.51
N SER A 299 -21.75 -31.62 12.76
CA SER A 299 -20.46 -31.18 12.24
C SER A 299 -19.36 -31.96 12.94
N GLY A 300 -18.57 -32.74 12.19
CA GLY A 300 -17.62 -33.73 12.68
C GLY A 300 -16.89 -33.37 13.98
N ASN A 301 -16.83 -34.38 14.83
CA ASN A 301 -16.15 -34.52 16.12
C ASN A 301 -14.62 -34.25 16.14
N ASP A 302 -14.06 -33.46 15.23
CA ASP A 302 -12.59 -33.32 15.13
C ASP A 302 -11.93 -32.71 16.39
N TYR A 303 -12.71 -32.07 17.28
CA TYR A 303 -12.23 -31.54 18.56
C TYR A 303 -13.19 -31.69 19.75
N GLY A 304 -14.36 -32.34 19.58
CA GLY A 304 -15.31 -32.58 20.68
C GLY A 304 -16.05 -31.35 21.23
N HIS A 305 -16.22 -30.30 20.42
CA HIS A 305 -16.87 -29.05 20.83
C HIS A 305 -18.40 -29.16 21.04
N PRO A 306 -18.99 -28.38 21.97
CA PRO A 306 -20.44 -28.30 22.15
C PRO A 306 -21.17 -27.76 20.92
N LEU A 307 -22.46 -28.11 20.78
CA LEU A 307 -23.30 -27.60 19.71
C LEU A 307 -23.70 -26.14 19.98
N GLY A 308 -23.63 -25.29 18.96
CA GLY A 308 -24.01 -23.88 19.02
C GLY A 308 -22.83 -22.92 19.26
N THR A 309 -21.60 -23.42 19.45
CA THR A 309 -20.43 -22.59 19.75
C THR A 309 -19.85 -21.94 18.51
N VAL A 310 -19.31 -20.74 18.65
CA VAL A 310 -18.54 -20.10 17.58
C VAL A 310 -17.11 -20.61 17.64
N ASN A 311 -16.51 -20.89 16.47
CA ASN A 311 -15.07 -21.13 16.42
C ASN A 311 -14.34 -19.78 16.48
N ASP A 312 -13.91 -19.42 17.68
CA ASP A 312 -13.27 -18.13 17.98
C ASP A 312 -11.89 -17.95 17.32
N GLY A 313 -11.39 -18.94 16.56
CA GLY A 313 -10.11 -18.88 15.83
C GLY A 313 -10.23 -18.64 14.33
N ARG A 314 -11.45 -18.50 13.78
CA ARG A 314 -11.68 -18.41 12.33
C ARG A 314 -12.48 -17.16 12.02
N SER A 315 -11.78 -16.03 11.87
CA SER A 315 -12.36 -14.76 11.43
C SER A 315 -11.29 -13.88 10.76
N ILE A 316 -11.43 -12.55 10.76
CA ILE A 316 -10.30 -11.65 10.58
C ILE A 316 -9.78 -11.29 11.97
N ASN A 317 -8.61 -11.82 12.34
CA ASN A 317 -8.06 -11.66 13.69
C ASN A 317 -6.52 -11.64 13.73
N GLU A 318 -5.93 -10.84 14.62
CA GLU A 318 -4.50 -10.90 14.91
C GLU A 318 -4.16 -12.19 15.68
N CYS A 319 -3.17 -12.95 15.22
CA CYS A 319 -2.65 -14.13 15.87
C CYS A 319 -1.10 -14.03 15.86
N LEU A 320 -0.57 -13.46 16.94
CA LEU A 320 0.80 -12.94 16.97
C LEU A 320 1.72 -13.87 17.75
N TYR A 321 2.89 -14.16 17.20
CA TYR A 321 3.84 -15.14 17.70
C TYR A 321 5.09 -14.49 18.30
N ARG A 322 5.49 -14.96 19.49
CA ARG A 322 6.75 -14.61 20.18
C ARG A 322 7.48 -15.85 20.66
N TYR A 323 8.66 -15.67 21.24
CA TYR A 323 9.42 -16.72 21.90
C TYR A 323 9.24 -16.67 23.43
N PRO A 324 9.53 -17.78 24.13
CA PRO A 324 10.01 -19.07 23.65
C PRO A 324 8.90 -19.88 22.97
N ALA A 325 9.30 -20.92 22.24
CA ALA A 325 8.43 -21.95 21.69
C ALA A 325 9.17 -23.30 21.79
N PRO A 326 8.70 -24.26 22.62
CA PRO A 326 7.53 -24.18 23.51
C PRO A 326 7.73 -23.16 24.66
N TRP A 327 6.65 -22.78 25.35
CA TRP A 327 6.67 -21.86 26.49
C TRP A 327 5.91 -22.45 27.67
N THR A 328 6.43 -22.28 28.89
CA THR A 328 5.67 -22.54 30.11
C THR A 328 5.36 -21.21 30.79
N TYR A 329 4.07 -20.93 30.99
CA TYR A 329 3.60 -19.71 31.64
C TYR A 329 2.55 -20.06 32.70
N ASN A 330 2.76 -19.60 33.94
CA ASN A 330 1.90 -19.91 35.08
C ASN A 330 1.57 -21.41 35.24
N GLY A 331 2.54 -22.28 34.94
CA GLY A 331 2.39 -23.74 35.02
C GLY A 331 1.67 -24.39 33.83
N VAL A 332 1.19 -23.61 32.86
CA VAL A 332 0.60 -24.11 31.60
C VAL A 332 1.70 -24.27 30.55
N SER A 333 1.75 -25.45 29.93
CA SER A 333 2.68 -25.73 28.82
C SER A 333 2.03 -25.40 27.48
N LEU A 334 2.63 -24.47 26.75
CA LEU A 334 2.18 -23.93 25.48
C LEU A 334 3.11 -24.47 24.39
N GLY A 335 2.59 -25.35 23.53
CA GLY A 335 3.36 -26.10 22.56
C GLY A 335 3.94 -25.23 21.45
N ILE A 336 3.17 -24.24 20.97
CA ILE A 336 3.59 -23.35 19.87
C ILE A 336 4.31 -22.08 20.36
N GLY A 337 4.52 -21.99 21.67
CA GLY A 337 5.09 -20.84 22.35
C GLY A 337 4.05 -19.77 22.65
N ASP A 338 4.52 -18.54 22.83
CA ASP A 338 3.63 -17.38 22.98
C ASP A 338 2.93 -17.08 21.65
N ASN A 339 1.61 -17.23 21.65
CA ASN A 339 0.74 -17.01 20.50
C ASN A 339 -0.61 -16.46 20.96
N VAL A 340 -0.64 -15.17 21.24
CA VAL A 340 -1.87 -14.46 21.60
C VAL A 340 -2.75 -14.28 20.37
N ASN A 341 -4.04 -14.56 20.53
CA ASN A 341 -5.05 -14.50 19.49
C ASN A 341 -6.14 -13.50 19.89
N GLU A 342 -6.46 -12.59 18.95
CA GLU A 342 -7.40 -11.51 19.15
C GLU A 342 -8.81 -12.00 19.51
N THR A 343 -9.34 -13.02 18.84
CA THR A 343 -10.75 -13.39 19.00
C THR A 343 -10.99 -14.43 20.08
N GLY A 344 -10.00 -15.29 20.35
CA GLY A 344 -10.08 -16.30 21.41
C GLY A 344 -9.06 -17.41 21.22
N ASP A 345 -9.24 -18.50 21.95
CA ASP A 345 -8.33 -19.65 21.90
C ASP A 345 -8.96 -20.91 21.32
N VAL A 346 -8.17 -21.97 21.17
CA VAL A 346 -8.61 -23.26 20.61
C VAL A 346 -9.64 -23.98 21.51
N TYR A 347 -9.78 -23.53 22.75
CA TYR A 347 -10.79 -24.03 23.69
C TYR A 347 -12.06 -23.19 23.65
N GLU A 348 -12.17 -22.31 22.64
CA GLU A 348 -13.31 -21.44 22.42
C GLU A 348 -13.60 -20.60 23.68
N THR A 349 -12.54 -20.11 24.32
CA THR A 349 -12.68 -19.03 25.28
C THR A 349 -12.41 -17.73 24.54
N PRO A 350 -13.40 -16.82 24.45
CA PRO A 350 -13.17 -15.55 23.78
C PRO A 350 -12.22 -14.68 24.60
N SER A 351 -11.53 -13.80 23.88
CA SER A 351 -10.73 -12.74 24.48
C SER A 351 -11.60 -11.81 25.36
N ARG A 352 -10.98 -10.92 26.14
CA ARG A 352 -11.73 -9.95 26.95
C ARG A 352 -11.85 -8.62 26.22
N LEU A 353 -13.06 -8.15 25.96
CA LEU A 353 -13.33 -6.80 25.48
C LEU A 353 -13.08 -5.79 26.62
N ILE A 354 -12.06 -4.95 26.45
CA ILE A 354 -11.72 -3.88 27.42
C ILE A 354 -12.59 -2.65 27.16
N SER A 355 -12.74 -2.26 25.90
CA SER A 355 -13.54 -1.10 25.52
C SER A 355 -14.01 -1.19 24.08
N TYR A 356 -15.19 -0.62 23.82
CA TYR A 356 -15.76 -0.44 22.49
C TYR A 356 -16.11 1.03 22.28
N GLY A 357 -15.91 1.54 21.07
CA GLY A 357 -16.31 2.88 20.65
C GLY A 357 -16.88 2.88 19.24
N ASN A 358 -17.82 3.79 18.97
CA ASN A 358 -18.43 3.97 17.66
C ASN A 358 -18.90 5.43 17.49
N ASP A 359 -18.34 6.13 16.51
CA ASP A 359 -18.68 7.53 16.19
C ASP A 359 -19.59 7.66 14.94
N GLY A 360 -20.12 6.54 14.45
CA GLY A 360 -20.91 6.44 13.22
C GLY A 360 -20.07 6.33 11.94
N THR A 361 -18.77 6.59 12.00
CA THR A 361 -17.84 6.49 10.87
C THR A 361 -16.68 5.52 11.10
N THR A 362 -16.39 5.25 12.37
CA THR A 362 -15.27 4.42 12.83
C THR A 362 -15.77 3.52 13.96
N LEU A 363 -15.49 2.22 13.87
CA LEU A 363 -15.60 1.31 15.01
C LEU A 363 -14.24 1.19 15.67
N PHE A 364 -14.23 1.07 16.99
CA PHE A 364 -13.04 0.88 17.81
C PHE A 364 -13.27 -0.24 18.81
N THR A 365 -12.29 -1.12 18.97
CA THR A 365 -12.25 -2.08 20.07
C THR A 365 -10.84 -2.13 20.67
N ALA A 366 -10.77 -2.26 21.99
CA ALA A 366 -9.57 -2.68 22.72
C ALA A 366 -9.88 -3.97 23.46
N ILE A 367 -8.97 -4.93 23.42
CA ILE A 367 -9.15 -6.25 24.01
C ILE A 367 -7.91 -6.70 24.77
N GLU A 368 -8.06 -7.66 25.67
CA GLU A 368 -6.99 -8.49 26.21
C GLU A 368 -7.08 -9.88 25.55
N PRO A 369 -6.15 -10.22 24.64
CA PRO A 369 -6.21 -11.47 23.90
C PRO A 369 -5.93 -12.69 24.78
N ASN A 370 -6.52 -13.83 24.43
CA ASN A 370 -6.16 -15.11 25.03
C ASN A 370 -4.98 -15.75 24.30
N GLN A 371 -4.22 -16.57 25.01
CA GLN A 371 -3.21 -17.46 24.43
C GLN A 371 -3.89 -18.62 23.71
N TRP A 372 -3.53 -18.86 22.43
CA TRP A 372 -4.21 -19.82 21.56
C TRP A 372 -4.34 -21.24 22.13
N ASP A 373 -3.31 -21.77 22.77
CA ASP A 373 -3.29 -23.10 23.41
C ASP A 373 -3.36 -23.01 24.94
N GLY A 374 -3.86 -21.88 25.46
CA GLY A 374 -3.80 -21.55 26.89
C GLY A 374 -5.10 -21.77 27.68
N ASN A 375 -6.24 -22.03 27.04
CA ASN A 375 -7.56 -22.22 27.68
C ASN A 375 -7.94 -21.08 28.66
N GLY A 376 -8.25 -19.91 28.12
CA GLY A 376 -8.60 -18.69 28.83
C GLY A 376 -7.41 -17.96 29.44
N LEU A 377 -6.19 -18.40 29.15
CA LEU A 377 -4.97 -17.82 29.69
C LEU A 377 -4.68 -16.47 29.03
N ARG A 378 -4.61 -15.42 29.84
CA ARG A 378 -4.29 -14.04 29.42
C ARG A 378 -2.91 -13.64 29.92
N THR A 379 -2.17 -12.93 29.08
CA THR A 379 -0.78 -12.53 29.30
C THR A 379 -0.64 -11.05 29.69
N GLY A 380 -1.74 -10.28 29.70
CA GLY A 380 -1.73 -8.84 29.95
C GLY A 380 -1.49 -7.97 28.71
N ASP A 381 -1.36 -8.58 27.53
CA ASP A 381 -1.26 -7.87 26.27
C ASP A 381 -2.57 -7.12 25.95
N VAL A 382 -2.48 -6.08 25.12
CA VAL A 382 -3.66 -5.28 24.73
C VAL A 382 -3.64 -5.07 23.23
N PHE A 383 -4.66 -5.57 22.54
CA PHE A 383 -4.83 -5.33 21.10
C PHE A 383 -5.93 -4.31 20.88
N LYS A 384 -5.65 -3.33 20.05
CA LYS A 384 -6.60 -2.30 19.65
C LYS A 384 -6.77 -2.32 18.15
N LYS A 385 -7.99 -2.09 17.69
CA LYS A 385 -8.27 -1.87 16.27
C LYS A 385 -9.26 -0.76 16.04
N TRP A 386 -9.09 -0.08 14.91
CA TRP A 386 -9.99 0.91 14.36
C TRP A 386 -10.42 0.45 12.98
N ILE A 387 -11.72 0.53 12.67
CA ILE A 387 -12.28 0.05 11.42
C ILE A 387 -13.08 1.16 10.76
N ARG A 388 -12.82 1.39 9.48
CA ARG A 388 -13.63 2.27 8.61
C ARG A 388 -14.01 1.53 7.33
N VAL A 389 -15.13 1.93 6.75
CA VAL A 389 -15.60 1.42 5.45
C VAL A 389 -15.75 2.57 4.46
N ASN A 390 -15.38 2.33 3.20
CA ASN A 390 -15.55 3.29 2.11
C ASN A 390 -15.70 2.55 0.77
N GLY A 391 -16.79 2.81 0.04
CA GLY A 391 -17.11 2.05 -1.17
C GLY A 391 -17.11 0.56 -0.88
N ASN A 392 -16.28 -0.22 -1.56
CA ASN A 392 -16.14 -1.66 -1.37
C ASN A 392 -14.94 -2.07 -0.50
N GLU A 393 -14.43 -1.14 0.30
CA GLU A 393 -13.20 -1.30 1.09
C GLU A 393 -13.50 -1.23 2.59
N MET A 394 -12.93 -2.15 3.35
CA MET A 394 -12.77 -2.05 4.79
C MET A 394 -11.30 -1.76 5.09
N ARG A 395 -11.01 -0.67 5.78
CA ARG A 395 -9.67 -0.37 6.27
C ARG A 395 -9.61 -0.62 7.77
N VAL A 396 -8.60 -1.38 8.19
CA VAL A 396 -8.36 -1.70 9.59
C VAL A 396 -6.99 -1.20 9.98
N TRP A 397 -6.91 -0.53 11.12
CA TRP A 397 -5.66 -0.14 11.75
C TRP A 397 -5.54 -0.87 13.06
N TYR A 398 -4.35 -1.39 13.35
CA TYR A 398 -4.06 -2.18 14.53
C TYR A 398 -3.00 -1.50 15.40
N GLU A 399 -3.14 -1.68 16.70
CA GLU A 399 -2.12 -1.38 17.71
C GLU A 399 -2.08 -2.52 18.73
N SER A 400 -1.02 -3.30 18.69
CA SER A 400 -0.79 -4.42 19.60
C SER A 400 0.29 -4.01 20.60
N LYS A 401 -0.08 -3.93 21.88
CA LYS A 401 0.83 -3.63 22.98
C LYS A 401 1.10 -4.90 23.77
N PHE A 402 2.38 -5.25 23.86
CA PHE A 402 2.80 -6.49 24.47
C PHE A 402 3.31 -6.29 25.90
N ASN A 403 2.44 -6.38 26.92
CA ASN A 403 2.79 -6.08 28.32
C ASN A 403 3.24 -7.33 29.10
N ARG A 404 4.24 -8.05 28.59
CA ARG A 404 4.80 -9.18 29.34
C ARG A 404 5.45 -8.69 30.64
N GLY A 405 4.99 -9.22 31.77
CA GLY A 405 5.48 -8.83 33.09
C GLY A 405 6.93 -9.28 33.36
N PRO A 406 7.70 -8.55 34.20
CA PRO A 406 9.10 -8.86 34.51
C PRO A 406 9.37 -10.22 35.15
N SER A 407 8.34 -10.85 35.75
CA SER A 407 8.43 -12.17 36.37
C SER A 407 8.70 -13.31 35.37
N SER A 408 8.57 -13.07 34.05
CA SER A 408 8.85 -14.07 33.03
C SER A 408 10.34 -14.18 32.64
N GLY A 409 11.22 -13.33 33.16
CA GLY A 409 12.68 -13.39 32.91
C GLY A 409 13.10 -13.17 31.45
N GLN A 410 12.23 -12.60 30.60
CA GLN A 410 12.39 -12.54 29.14
C GLN A 410 12.07 -11.16 28.56
N ASN A 411 12.42 -10.13 29.33
CA ASN A 411 11.91 -8.77 29.19
C ASN A 411 12.58 -7.89 28.13
N GLU A 412 13.50 -8.42 27.32
CA GLU A 412 14.45 -7.55 26.63
C GLU A 412 14.38 -7.65 25.10
N ARG A 413 14.52 -8.83 24.49
CA ARG A 413 14.50 -8.97 23.01
C ARG A 413 13.87 -10.29 22.57
N GLN A 414 13.03 -10.25 21.54
CA GLN A 414 12.38 -11.42 20.94
C GLN A 414 13.04 -11.76 19.59
N GLU A 415 13.09 -13.04 19.24
CA GLU A 415 13.49 -13.46 17.89
C GLU A 415 12.38 -13.21 16.87
N SER A 416 12.76 -12.98 15.61
CA SER A 416 11.79 -12.80 14.54
C SER A 416 11.00 -14.07 14.25
N ARG A 417 9.68 -13.91 14.17
CA ARG A 417 8.75 -14.92 13.66
C ARG A 417 7.89 -14.32 12.56
N PHE A 418 7.41 -15.16 11.66
CA PHE A 418 6.30 -14.75 10.80
C PHE A 418 5.04 -14.61 11.65
N GLN A 419 4.26 -13.57 11.36
CA GLN A 419 3.11 -13.15 12.18
C GLN A 419 1.83 -13.32 11.38
N GLU A 420 0.73 -13.78 11.98
CA GLU A 420 -0.59 -13.73 11.33
C GLU A 420 -1.26 -12.41 11.72
N ALA A 421 -1.07 -11.36 10.93
CA ALA A 421 -1.35 -10.01 11.36
C ALA A 421 -2.24 -9.23 10.38
N PRO A 422 -3.52 -9.57 10.20
CA PRO A 422 -4.25 -10.68 10.77
C PRO A 422 -4.21 -11.90 9.84
N CYS A 423 -4.65 -13.04 10.37
CA CYS A 423 -5.21 -14.10 9.53
C CYS A 423 -6.64 -13.73 9.09
N ASP A 424 -7.01 -14.20 7.90
CA ASP A 424 -8.29 -13.95 7.26
C ASP A 424 -8.83 -15.27 6.73
N TYR A 425 -9.80 -15.81 7.47
CA TYR A 425 -10.49 -17.04 7.12
C TYR A 425 -11.68 -16.70 6.22
N LEU A 426 -11.48 -16.85 4.93
CA LEU A 426 -12.54 -16.72 3.94
C LEU A 426 -13.44 -17.96 3.98
N ASN A 427 -14.70 -17.75 3.63
CA ASN A 427 -15.63 -18.85 3.48
C ASN A 427 -15.18 -19.83 2.36
N GLY A 428 -15.60 -21.09 2.45
CA GLY A 428 -15.18 -22.16 1.54
C GLY A 428 -15.53 -21.98 0.05
N ASN A 429 -16.34 -20.97 -0.32
CA ASN A 429 -16.59 -20.65 -1.72
C ASN A 429 -15.42 -19.87 -2.33
N TYR A 430 -14.70 -19.05 -1.55
CA TYR A 430 -13.56 -18.24 -1.99
C TYR A 430 -12.27 -19.07 -2.18
N SER A 431 -12.42 -20.23 -2.81
CA SER A 431 -11.44 -21.32 -2.91
C SER A 431 -10.30 -21.09 -3.90
N THR A 432 -10.40 -20.07 -4.75
CA THR A 432 -9.36 -19.78 -5.75
C THR A 432 -8.53 -18.59 -5.28
N ILE A 433 -7.26 -18.84 -4.96
CA ILE A 433 -6.37 -17.80 -4.45
C ILE A 433 -5.62 -17.16 -5.63
N TYR A 434 -5.55 -15.84 -5.62
CA TYR A 434 -4.84 -15.01 -6.58
C TYR A 434 -3.80 -14.14 -5.88
N PHE A 435 -2.62 -14.03 -6.48
CA PHE A 435 -1.59 -13.05 -6.12
C PHE A 435 -0.66 -12.81 -7.31
N TYR A 436 0.20 -11.80 -7.23
CA TYR A 436 1.20 -11.56 -8.26
C TYR A 436 2.62 -11.68 -7.70
N ASP A 437 3.42 -12.60 -8.27
CA ASP A 437 4.81 -12.86 -7.94
C ASP A 437 5.76 -12.75 -9.17
N GLY A 438 5.30 -12.07 -10.23
CA GLY A 438 6.06 -11.89 -11.47
C GLY A 438 7.05 -10.71 -11.43
N ASP A 439 7.78 -10.51 -12.53
CA ASP A 439 8.87 -9.52 -12.59
C ASP A 439 8.44 -8.10 -12.98
N THR A 440 7.17 -7.92 -13.32
CA THR A 440 6.60 -6.64 -13.78
C THR A 440 5.43 -6.19 -12.89
N PRO A 441 5.67 -6.02 -11.58
CA PRO A 441 4.61 -5.68 -10.64
C PRO A 441 4.02 -4.29 -10.95
N TYR A 442 2.75 -4.14 -10.65
CA TYR A 442 1.91 -2.96 -10.88
C TYR A 442 1.73 -2.60 -12.36
N GLN A 443 1.93 -3.57 -13.26
CA GLN A 443 1.74 -3.39 -14.72
C GLN A 443 0.53 -4.16 -15.27
N ASN A 444 -0.40 -4.59 -14.41
CA ASN A 444 -1.57 -5.37 -14.78
C ASN A 444 -1.28 -6.74 -15.42
N ALA A 445 -0.04 -7.25 -15.33
CA ALA A 445 0.32 -8.58 -15.82
C ALA A 445 -0.51 -9.68 -15.14
N SER A 446 -0.73 -10.82 -15.79
CA SER A 446 -1.58 -11.87 -15.25
C SER A 446 -1.09 -12.35 -13.88
N PRO A 447 -1.96 -12.40 -12.85
CA PRO A 447 -1.60 -12.96 -11.56
C PRO A 447 -1.48 -14.48 -11.64
N ARG A 448 -0.78 -15.05 -10.67
CA ARG A 448 -0.83 -16.48 -10.40
C ARG A 448 -2.18 -16.82 -9.77
N SER A 449 -2.69 -18.01 -10.09
CA SER A 449 -3.89 -18.56 -9.47
C SER A 449 -3.73 -20.04 -9.17
N PHE A 450 -4.26 -20.51 -8.05
CA PHE A 450 -4.28 -21.92 -7.68
C PHE A 450 -5.46 -22.17 -6.74
N GLN A 451 -5.88 -23.42 -6.70
CA GLN A 451 -6.79 -23.95 -5.69
C GLN A 451 -5.99 -24.97 -4.90
N LEU A 452 -5.83 -24.74 -3.60
CA LEU A 452 -5.16 -25.69 -2.72
C LEU A 452 -6.03 -26.92 -2.51
N ASP A 453 -5.47 -28.10 -2.32
CA ASP A 453 -6.28 -29.30 -2.04
C ASP A 453 -7.09 -29.16 -0.76
N ASP A 454 -8.24 -29.82 -0.70
CA ASP A 454 -9.06 -29.90 0.51
C ASP A 454 -8.21 -30.46 1.65
N ASN A 455 -8.32 -29.87 2.85
CA ASN A 455 -7.50 -30.27 4.02
C ASN A 455 -5.98 -30.17 3.82
N SER A 456 -5.48 -29.37 2.87
CA SER A 456 -4.04 -29.13 2.73
C SER A 456 -3.44 -28.34 3.90
N GLY A 457 -4.28 -27.74 4.75
CA GLY A 457 -3.84 -26.91 5.85
C GLY A 457 -3.20 -25.61 5.34
N MET A 458 -2.31 -25.04 6.13
CA MET A 458 -1.53 -23.88 5.69
C MET A 458 -0.41 -24.31 4.77
N THR A 459 -0.16 -23.53 3.72
CA THR A 459 1.08 -23.69 2.97
C THR A 459 2.25 -23.43 3.90
N PRO A 460 3.33 -24.19 3.78
CA PRO A 460 4.46 -23.99 4.65
C PRO A 460 5.20 -22.67 4.35
N GLY A 461 5.46 -21.88 5.39
CA GLY A 461 6.19 -20.62 5.28
C GLY A 461 5.41 -19.50 4.58
N ALA A 462 6.11 -18.40 4.31
CA ALA A 462 5.54 -17.22 3.68
C ALA A 462 5.55 -17.30 2.15
N THR A 463 4.48 -16.80 1.55
CA THR A 463 4.39 -16.46 0.14
C THR A 463 4.89 -15.05 -0.09
N PHE A 464 6.07 -14.96 -0.70
CA PHE A 464 6.68 -13.70 -1.14
C PHE A 464 6.15 -13.33 -2.52
N MET A 465 5.46 -12.21 -2.56
CA MET A 465 4.83 -11.65 -3.76
C MET A 465 5.66 -10.46 -4.27
N THR A 466 5.33 -9.95 -5.44
CA THR A 466 5.92 -8.72 -5.99
C THR A 466 4.92 -7.57 -6.03
N GLU A 467 3.63 -7.89 -5.95
CA GLU A 467 2.57 -6.95 -5.58
C GLU A 467 2.11 -7.25 -4.15
N ASN A 468 1.81 -6.22 -3.36
CA ASN A 468 1.40 -6.32 -1.96
C ASN A 468 -0.10 -6.62 -1.82
N TRP A 469 -0.64 -7.58 -2.57
CA TRP A 469 -2.02 -8.02 -2.41
C TRP A 469 -2.18 -9.51 -2.67
N MET A 470 -3.20 -10.08 -2.04
CA MET A 470 -3.68 -11.44 -2.26
C MET A 470 -5.20 -11.44 -2.23
N ALA A 471 -5.86 -12.37 -2.91
CA ALA A 471 -7.31 -12.49 -2.89
C ALA A 471 -7.76 -13.95 -2.95
N GLY A 472 -8.81 -14.29 -2.20
CA GLY A 472 -9.60 -15.49 -2.46
C GLY A 472 -10.82 -15.11 -3.29
N CYS A 473 -11.14 -15.91 -4.30
CA CYS A 473 -12.24 -15.67 -5.21
C CYS A 473 -13.14 -16.90 -5.31
N ASP A 474 -14.43 -16.63 -5.37
CA ASP A 474 -15.47 -17.59 -5.69
C ASP A 474 -15.50 -17.79 -7.22
N PRO A 475 -15.11 -18.99 -7.71
CA PRO A 475 -15.08 -19.27 -9.14
C PRO A 475 -16.49 -19.30 -9.78
N ALA A 476 -17.56 -19.49 -9.00
CA ALA A 476 -18.93 -19.53 -9.51
C ALA A 476 -19.46 -18.12 -9.82
N THR A 477 -19.11 -17.14 -9.00
CA THR A 477 -19.61 -15.76 -9.12
C THR A 477 -18.58 -14.77 -9.68
N GLY A 478 -17.29 -15.12 -9.65
CA GLY A 478 -16.20 -14.22 -9.99
C GLY A 478 -15.98 -13.09 -8.96
N ARG A 479 -16.64 -13.17 -7.81
CA ARG A 479 -16.49 -12.26 -6.68
C ARG A 479 -15.36 -12.73 -5.78
N CYS A 480 -14.71 -11.79 -5.13
CA CYS A 480 -13.47 -11.99 -4.38
C CYS A 480 -13.48 -11.15 -3.12
N GLN A 481 -12.77 -11.63 -2.10
CA GLN A 481 -12.23 -10.81 -1.02
C GLN A 481 -10.71 -10.76 -1.18
N GLY A 482 -10.17 -9.55 -1.22
CA GLY A 482 -8.74 -9.29 -1.28
C GLY A 482 -8.24 -8.56 -0.05
N ILE A 483 -6.96 -8.77 0.26
CA ILE A 483 -6.21 -8.06 1.27
C ILE A 483 -5.05 -7.32 0.60
N ILE A 484 -4.91 -6.02 0.89
CA ILE A 484 -3.77 -5.19 0.50
C ILE A 484 -2.86 -5.09 1.73
N LEU A 485 -1.64 -5.57 1.54
CA LEU A 485 -0.63 -5.83 2.57
C LEU A 485 0.34 -4.66 2.70
N GLU A 486 0.90 -4.43 3.88
CA GLU A 486 1.98 -3.43 4.03
C GLU A 486 3.28 -3.90 3.37
N THR A 487 3.58 -5.19 3.46
CA THR A 487 4.71 -5.81 2.76
C THR A 487 4.23 -7.00 1.94
N PRO A 488 4.87 -7.34 0.81
CA PRO A 488 4.42 -8.42 -0.06
C PRO A 488 4.81 -9.80 0.48
N ALA A 489 4.48 -10.07 1.74
CA ALA A 489 4.58 -11.38 2.39
C ALA A 489 3.21 -11.76 2.91
N GLY A 490 2.63 -12.79 2.32
CA GLY A 490 1.38 -13.38 2.75
C GLY A 490 1.54 -14.84 3.12
N GLN A 491 0.47 -15.43 3.61
CA GLN A 491 0.36 -16.88 3.74
C GLN A 491 -1.02 -17.30 3.22
N MET A 492 -1.13 -18.57 2.86
CA MET A 492 -2.32 -19.14 2.26
C MET A 492 -2.56 -20.55 2.78
N GLY A 493 -3.79 -21.03 2.72
CA GLY A 493 -4.15 -22.36 3.19
C GLY A 493 -5.56 -22.77 2.80
N GLN A 494 -5.86 -24.06 2.92
CA GLN A 494 -7.22 -24.58 2.80
C GLN A 494 -7.49 -25.55 3.94
N PHE A 495 -8.44 -25.19 4.80
CA PHE A 495 -8.91 -26.02 5.88
C PHE A 495 -10.26 -26.62 5.48
N GLN A 496 -10.36 -27.96 5.50
CA GLN A 496 -11.57 -28.70 5.13
C GLN A 496 -12.03 -28.54 3.67
N SER A 497 -13.21 -29.09 3.37
CA SER A 497 -13.71 -29.33 2.00
C SER A 497 -14.21 -28.07 1.31
N LYS A 498 -13.75 -27.74 0.10
CA LYS A 498 -14.25 -26.58 -0.67
C LYS A 498 -15.77 -26.63 -0.92
N GLY A 499 -16.38 -25.46 -1.13
CA GLY A 499 -17.73 -25.34 -1.70
C GLY A 499 -18.89 -25.68 -0.76
N SER A 500 -18.62 -25.98 0.51
CA SER A 500 -19.64 -26.20 1.53
C SER A 500 -19.86 -24.89 2.32
N TYR A 501 -20.92 -24.13 2.00
CA TYR A 501 -21.30 -22.89 2.71
C TYR A 501 -22.81 -22.80 2.96
N ASN A 502 -23.23 -22.31 4.13
CA ASN A 502 -24.59 -21.80 4.37
C ASN A 502 -24.55 -20.27 4.47
N ALA A 503 -25.67 -19.58 4.27
CA ALA A 503 -25.71 -18.11 4.13
C ALA A 503 -24.95 -17.31 5.22
N GLU A 504 -24.82 -17.85 6.43
CA GLU A 504 -24.13 -17.23 7.57
C GLU A 504 -22.61 -17.44 7.60
N GLY A 505 -22.10 -18.44 6.89
CA GLY A 505 -20.68 -18.81 6.91
C GLY A 505 -20.28 -19.66 8.08
N SER A 506 -21.20 -20.53 8.48
CA SER A 506 -21.05 -21.34 9.67
C SER A 506 -20.45 -22.73 9.39
N LEU A 507 -19.96 -23.00 8.17
CA LEU A 507 -19.39 -24.30 7.83
C LEU A 507 -17.88 -24.28 8.00
N LEU A 508 -17.33 -25.34 8.58
CA LEU A 508 -15.92 -25.45 8.94
C LEU A 508 -14.93 -25.38 7.74
N SER A 509 -15.40 -25.24 6.49
CA SER A 509 -14.57 -25.00 5.31
C SER A 509 -14.11 -23.56 5.20
N SER A 510 -12.79 -23.35 5.17
CA SER A 510 -12.21 -22.03 4.97
C SER A 510 -11.01 -22.06 4.04
N THR A 511 -10.98 -21.08 3.16
CA THR A 511 -9.75 -20.65 2.50
C THR A 511 -9.07 -19.64 3.41
N TYR A 512 -7.81 -19.89 3.71
CA TYR A 512 -7.02 -19.03 4.58
C TYR A 512 -6.13 -18.14 3.71
N ILE A 513 -6.15 -16.84 3.99
CA ILE A 513 -5.13 -15.89 3.54
C ILE A 513 -4.69 -15.05 4.75
N ALA A 514 -3.45 -14.56 4.78
CA ALA A 514 -2.98 -13.74 5.89
C ALA A 514 -1.93 -12.73 5.45
N TYR A 515 -1.85 -11.60 6.16
CA TYR A 515 -0.64 -10.79 6.16
C TYR A 515 0.41 -11.51 7.01
N TYR A 516 1.53 -11.89 6.40
CA TYR A 516 2.51 -12.78 7.03
C TYR A 516 3.92 -12.17 7.11
N PRO A 517 4.11 -11.03 7.81
CA PRO A 517 5.41 -10.37 7.89
C PRO A 517 6.34 -11.08 8.87
N PHE A 518 7.64 -10.99 8.61
CA PHE A 518 8.68 -11.47 9.52
C PHE A 518 9.06 -10.37 10.51
N GLN A 519 8.61 -10.45 11.76
CA GLN A 519 8.71 -9.36 12.73
C GLN A 519 9.30 -9.81 14.07
N MET A 520 10.05 -8.90 14.71
CA MET A 520 10.46 -9.00 16.11
C MET A 520 9.45 -8.25 16.99
N LEU A 521 8.63 -8.99 17.74
CA LEU A 521 7.63 -8.41 18.63
C LEU A 521 8.15 -8.43 20.08
N ASP A 522 9.07 -7.51 20.39
CA ASP A 522 9.72 -7.42 21.70
C ASP A 522 8.74 -7.21 22.87
N ALA A 523 9.20 -7.44 24.09
CA ALA A 523 8.44 -7.03 25.26
C ALA A 523 8.23 -5.51 25.28
N ASN A 524 7.04 -5.09 25.70
CA ASN A 524 6.57 -3.70 25.75
C ASN A 524 6.57 -2.96 24.41
N ILE A 525 6.78 -3.67 23.29
CA ILE A 525 6.65 -3.05 21.98
C ILE A 525 5.21 -2.58 21.79
N LYS A 526 5.10 -1.38 21.24
CA LYS A 526 3.89 -0.85 20.66
C LYS A 526 3.97 -1.07 19.16
N TRP A 527 3.43 -2.18 18.70
CA TRP A 527 3.44 -2.51 17.27
C TRP A 527 2.17 -1.98 16.62
N ARG A 528 2.33 -1.31 15.47
CA ARG A 528 1.25 -0.68 14.72
C ARG A 528 1.39 -1.02 13.26
N HIS A 529 0.28 -1.32 12.62
CA HIS A 529 0.18 -1.55 11.18
C HIS A 529 -1.26 -1.32 10.72
N SER A 530 -1.49 -1.32 9.41
CA SER A 530 -2.82 -1.17 8.82
C SER A 530 -2.96 -1.95 7.53
N LEU A 531 -4.17 -2.40 7.26
CA LEU A 531 -4.48 -3.19 6.06
C LEU A 531 -5.80 -2.72 5.46
N ILE A 532 -5.94 -3.01 4.17
CA ILE A 532 -7.16 -2.72 3.42
C ILE A 532 -7.70 -4.03 2.87
N PHE A 533 -8.92 -4.34 3.24
CA PHE A 533 -9.67 -5.45 2.70
C PHE A 533 -10.66 -4.92 1.67
N VAL A 534 -10.77 -5.62 0.54
CA VAL A 534 -11.59 -5.17 -0.60
C VAL A 534 -12.46 -6.32 -1.06
N VAL A 535 -13.76 -6.08 -1.17
CA VAL A 535 -14.71 -7.04 -1.72
C VAL A 535 -15.10 -6.60 -3.12
N GLY A 536 -14.94 -7.48 -4.11
CA GLY A 536 -14.98 -7.03 -5.49
C GLY A 536 -14.77 -8.13 -6.51
N THR A 537 -14.55 -7.73 -7.74
CA THR A 537 -13.86 -8.54 -8.73
C THR A 537 -12.35 -8.47 -8.48
N LEU A 538 -11.59 -9.43 -9.02
CA LEU A 538 -10.14 -9.38 -8.98
C LEU A 538 -9.57 -8.08 -9.58
N ALA A 539 -10.20 -7.54 -10.62
CA ALA A 539 -9.78 -6.27 -11.23
C ALA A 539 -9.95 -5.08 -10.28
N GLU A 540 -11.03 -5.03 -9.49
CA GLU A 540 -11.27 -3.99 -8.49
C GLU A 540 -10.23 -4.04 -7.37
N ILE A 541 -9.92 -5.24 -6.86
CA ILE A 541 -8.90 -5.46 -5.83
C ILE A 541 -7.54 -4.96 -6.31
N ARG A 542 -7.13 -5.35 -7.53
CA ARG A 542 -5.85 -4.92 -8.12
C ARG A 542 -5.80 -3.42 -8.33
N ALA A 543 -6.88 -2.81 -8.81
CA ALA A 543 -6.96 -1.36 -8.99
C ALA A 543 -6.76 -0.63 -7.64
N LYS A 544 -7.30 -1.16 -6.54
CA LYS A 544 -7.10 -0.62 -5.20
C LYS A 544 -5.68 -0.83 -4.70
N ALA A 545 -5.09 -2.02 -4.87
CA ALA A 545 -3.69 -2.23 -4.56
C ALA A 545 -2.79 -1.22 -5.29
N TYR A 546 -3.07 -0.94 -6.56
CA TYR A 546 -2.26 -0.01 -7.37
C TYR A 546 -2.45 1.46 -6.97
N GLN A 547 -3.58 1.78 -6.33
CA GLN A 547 -3.86 3.09 -5.77
C GLN A 547 -3.11 3.32 -4.45
N TYR A 548 -3.04 2.30 -3.59
CA TYR A 548 -2.51 2.44 -2.24
C TYR A 548 -1.01 2.15 -2.13
N THR A 549 -0.42 1.48 -3.11
CA THR A 549 0.99 1.08 -2.99
C THR A 549 1.94 2.09 -3.58
N SER A 550 2.83 2.61 -2.74
CA SER A 550 4.05 3.29 -3.18
C SER A 550 5.18 2.28 -3.27
N TRP A 551 5.67 2.03 -4.49
CA TRP A 551 6.57 0.92 -4.74
C TRP A 551 8.03 1.31 -4.42
N LYS A 552 8.60 0.80 -3.32
CA LYS A 552 10.04 0.94 -3.04
C LYS A 552 10.84 -0.07 -3.84
N ARG A 553 11.54 0.43 -4.86
CA ARG A 553 12.44 -0.35 -5.72
C ARG A 553 13.85 -0.49 -5.14
N THR A 554 14.20 0.32 -4.15
CA THR A 554 15.54 0.45 -3.56
C THR A 554 15.51 0.08 -2.07
N LEU A 555 16.66 -0.35 -1.54
CA LEU A 555 16.87 -0.48 -0.10
C LEU A 555 17.12 0.91 0.49
N GLU A 556 16.07 1.63 0.88
CA GLU A 556 16.15 2.98 1.48
C GLU A 556 15.60 2.94 2.91
N TYR A 557 16.50 2.78 3.88
CA TYR A 557 16.19 2.67 5.30
C TYR A 557 17.13 3.54 6.11
N LYS A 558 16.63 4.29 7.09
CA LYS A 558 17.41 5.07 8.06
C LYS A 558 16.91 4.78 9.46
N PHE A 559 17.70 4.15 10.30
CA PHE A 559 17.23 3.66 11.60
C PHE A 559 17.12 4.76 12.66
N ASN A 560 16.26 5.76 12.42
CA ASN A 560 16.06 6.95 13.24
C ASN A 560 14.65 7.07 13.86
N LYS A 561 13.91 5.96 13.93
CA LYS A 561 12.53 5.87 14.44
C LYS A 561 12.36 4.68 15.38
N SER A 562 11.26 4.66 16.12
CA SER A 562 10.89 3.53 16.99
C SER A 562 10.97 2.18 16.27
N GLY A 563 11.49 1.16 16.94
CA GLY A 563 11.56 -0.20 16.41
C GLY A 563 12.61 -0.40 15.29
N ARG A 564 12.38 -1.38 14.41
CA ARG A 564 13.36 -1.84 13.41
C ARG A 564 12.88 -1.68 11.96
N GLN A 565 11.76 -0.98 11.74
CA GLN A 565 11.19 -0.77 10.39
C GLN A 565 10.98 -2.08 9.61
N GLY A 566 10.50 -3.11 10.30
CA GLY A 566 10.30 -4.44 9.72
C GLY A 566 11.57 -5.27 9.53
N TRP A 567 12.75 -4.74 9.86
CA TRP A 567 13.96 -5.54 9.93
C TRP A 567 13.90 -6.48 11.14
N GLY A 568 14.46 -7.66 10.94
CA GLY A 568 14.46 -8.73 11.92
C GLY A 568 15.73 -9.56 11.88
N GLY A 569 15.67 -10.76 12.45
CA GLY A 569 16.72 -11.78 12.35
C GLY A 569 16.84 -12.63 13.62
N ARG A 570 17.95 -13.33 13.74
CA ARG A 570 18.18 -14.37 14.77
C ARG A 570 19.59 -14.31 15.32
N TRP A 571 19.74 -14.85 16.52
CA TRP A 571 21.03 -15.01 17.21
C TRP A 571 21.87 -13.72 17.33
N PHE A 572 21.20 -12.63 17.67
CA PHE A 572 21.83 -11.39 18.10
C PHE A 572 21.04 -10.79 19.26
N ASN A 573 21.64 -9.86 19.99
CA ASN A 573 20.97 -8.99 20.93
C ASN A 573 21.19 -7.53 20.51
N ASP A 574 20.14 -6.72 20.48
CA ASP A 574 20.24 -5.28 20.19
C ASP A 574 19.69 -4.38 21.30
N GLY A 575 19.48 -4.97 22.49
CA GLY A 575 18.90 -4.30 23.64
C GLY A 575 17.40 -4.04 23.53
N GLY A 576 16.70 -4.68 22.58
CA GLY A 576 15.25 -4.70 22.56
C GLY A 576 14.57 -3.49 21.91
N TYR A 577 13.27 -3.36 22.20
CA TYR A 577 12.47 -2.26 21.69
C TYR A 577 12.91 -0.95 22.33
N LYS A 578 13.00 0.09 21.49
CA LYS A 578 13.30 1.46 21.91
C LYS A 578 12.34 2.37 21.17
N GLU A 579 11.63 3.23 21.91
CA GLU A 579 10.70 4.23 21.36
C GLU A 579 11.43 5.24 20.47
N THR A 580 12.69 5.53 20.79
CA THR A 580 13.56 6.39 19.99
C THR A 580 14.92 5.72 19.82
N ARG A 581 15.46 5.76 18.59
CA ARG A 581 16.83 5.37 18.29
C ARG A 581 17.35 6.27 17.17
N SER A 582 18.66 6.53 17.16
CA SER A 582 19.35 7.25 16.08
C SER A 582 19.96 6.30 15.05
N THR A 583 20.16 5.04 15.44
CA THR A 583 20.73 3.95 14.65
C THR A 583 20.09 2.63 15.10
N TRP A 584 20.28 1.56 14.32
CA TRP A 584 19.98 0.20 14.77
C TRP A 584 21.23 -0.43 15.39
N GLY A 585 21.16 -0.69 16.69
CA GLY A 585 22.20 -1.42 17.43
C GLY A 585 22.53 -0.79 18.79
N PRO A 586 23.62 -1.23 19.43
CA PRO A 586 24.56 -2.26 18.94
C PRO A 586 23.90 -3.63 18.79
N ILE A 587 24.03 -4.25 17.62
CA ILE A 587 23.60 -5.61 17.30
C ILE A 587 24.77 -6.53 17.68
N VAL A 588 24.72 -7.11 18.86
CA VAL A 588 25.74 -8.01 19.41
C VAL A 588 25.42 -9.44 19.01
N TRP A 589 26.32 -10.11 18.28
CA TRP A 589 26.08 -11.48 17.85
C TRP A 589 26.15 -12.45 19.03
N THR A 590 25.16 -13.32 19.17
CA THR A 590 25.13 -14.36 20.22
C THR A 590 25.43 -15.75 19.67
N SER A 591 25.52 -15.88 18.34
CA SER A 591 25.98 -17.06 17.62
C SER A 591 26.85 -16.63 16.45
N ASN A 592 27.71 -17.54 15.98
CA ASN A 592 28.43 -17.38 14.71
C ASN A 592 27.50 -17.43 13.49
N GLU A 593 26.24 -17.83 13.70
CA GLU A 593 25.20 -17.84 12.68
C GLU A 593 24.36 -16.55 12.69
N GLY A 594 24.70 -15.58 13.54
CA GLY A 594 23.98 -14.32 13.72
C GLY A 594 23.59 -13.66 12.39
N GLU A 595 22.30 -13.32 12.29
CA GLU A 595 21.73 -12.78 11.06
C GLU A 595 20.80 -11.61 11.29
N ILE A 596 20.83 -10.66 10.36
CA ILE A 596 19.82 -9.62 10.20
C ILE A 596 19.16 -9.75 8.83
N VAL A 597 17.88 -9.42 8.74
CA VAL A 597 17.07 -9.67 7.56
C VAL A 597 16.21 -8.45 7.25
N THR A 598 16.16 -8.05 5.98
CA THR A 598 15.25 -7.00 5.51
C THR A 598 13.80 -7.44 5.71
N PRO A 599 12.83 -6.50 5.81
CA PRO A 599 11.43 -6.85 5.58
C PRO A 599 11.26 -7.47 4.19
N ALA A 600 10.14 -8.16 3.99
CA ALA A 600 9.72 -8.56 2.65
C ALA A 600 9.46 -7.31 1.81
N VAL A 601 10.01 -7.26 0.61
CA VAL A 601 9.96 -6.10 -0.29
C VAL A 601 9.93 -6.59 -1.73
N ALA A 602 9.91 -5.67 -2.69
CA ALA A 602 10.00 -6.00 -4.11
C ALA A 602 11.06 -5.08 -4.74
N LEU A 603 12.33 -5.33 -4.40
CA LEU A 603 13.46 -4.51 -4.85
C LEU A 603 13.73 -4.76 -6.33
N ASP A 604 14.07 -3.70 -7.06
CA ASP A 604 14.43 -3.77 -8.46
C ASP A 604 15.90 -4.20 -8.59
N GLY A 605 16.11 -5.46 -8.93
CA GLY A 605 17.42 -6.08 -9.13
C GLY A 605 18.21 -5.53 -10.33
N SER A 606 17.66 -4.57 -11.10
CA SER A 606 18.48 -3.76 -12.02
C SER A 606 19.40 -2.79 -11.27
N ILE A 607 19.06 -2.42 -10.03
CA ILE A 607 19.90 -1.63 -9.13
C ILE A 607 20.98 -2.54 -8.57
N LYS A 608 22.18 -2.45 -9.12
CA LYS A 608 23.31 -3.31 -8.72
C LYS A 608 24.06 -2.81 -7.51
N LYS A 609 23.93 -1.53 -7.17
CA LYS A 609 24.68 -0.91 -6.09
C LYS A 609 23.74 -0.37 -5.03
N THR A 610 24.01 -0.75 -3.80
CA THR A 610 23.41 -0.16 -2.61
C THR A 610 24.53 0.14 -1.61
N TYR A 611 24.25 0.98 -0.63
CA TYR A 611 25.23 1.48 0.32
C TYR A 611 24.71 1.25 1.72
N MET A 612 25.60 0.88 2.64
CA MET A 612 25.30 0.73 4.05
C MET A 612 26.22 1.64 4.85
N ARG A 613 25.65 2.49 5.70
CA ARG A 613 26.42 3.21 6.72
C ARG A 613 26.39 2.43 8.02
N TYR A 614 27.56 2.01 8.47
CA TYR A 614 27.71 1.08 9.59
C TYR A 614 28.88 1.47 10.49
N ARG A 615 28.86 0.94 11.70
CA ARG A 615 30.00 0.87 12.62
C ARG A 615 30.12 -0.57 13.10
N TYR A 616 31.28 -1.17 12.95
CA TYR A 616 31.53 -2.54 13.41
C TYR A 616 32.61 -2.54 14.48
N THR A 617 32.41 -3.28 15.57
CA THR A 617 33.36 -3.40 16.68
C THR A 617 33.72 -4.86 16.90
N SER A 618 35.02 -5.17 16.81
CA SER A 618 35.59 -6.48 17.17
C SER A 618 36.89 -6.24 17.95
N SER A 619 37.17 -7.11 18.92
CA SER A 619 38.44 -7.11 19.67
C SER A 619 39.50 -8.01 19.05
N THR A 620 39.11 -8.89 18.14
CA THR A 620 39.96 -9.95 17.57
C THR A 620 40.21 -9.79 16.08
N ARG A 621 39.39 -9.00 15.37
CA ARG A 621 39.46 -8.84 13.92
C ARG A 621 39.44 -7.37 13.53
N LEU A 622 40.33 -6.98 12.61
CA LEU A 622 40.31 -5.64 11.99
C LEU A 622 39.39 -5.58 10.76
N ASN A 623 39.20 -6.72 10.09
CA ASN A 623 38.30 -6.86 8.96
C ASN A 623 37.39 -8.05 9.20
N VAL A 624 36.11 -7.86 8.93
CA VAL A 624 35.05 -8.87 9.08
C VAL A 624 34.37 -9.02 7.75
N ASN A 625 34.09 -10.23 7.27
CA ASN A 625 33.24 -10.34 6.10
C ASN A 625 31.78 -10.50 6.50
N MET A 626 30.93 -9.76 5.83
CA MET A 626 29.49 -9.90 5.91
C MET A 626 29.00 -10.50 4.61
N VAL A 627 28.23 -11.58 4.70
CA VAL A 627 27.64 -12.26 3.56
C VAL A 627 26.20 -11.80 3.42
N ALA A 628 25.87 -11.16 2.29
CA ALA A 628 24.50 -10.90 1.90
C ALA A 628 23.98 -12.07 1.07
N ARG A 629 22.86 -12.68 1.49
CA ARG A 629 22.11 -13.67 0.73
C ARG A 629 20.74 -13.11 0.35
N TRP A 630 20.26 -13.37 -0.85
CA TRP A 630 18.97 -12.82 -1.29
C TRP A 630 18.05 -13.87 -1.91
N THR A 631 16.76 -13.57 -1.90
CA THR A 631 15.73 -14.35 -2.61
C THR A 631 15.16 -13.53 -3.75
N ARG A 632 14.85 -14.19 -4.88
CA ARG A 632 14.09 -13.57 -5.98
C ARG A 632 12.61 -13.91 -5.85
N ALA A 633 11.81 -13.15 -6.56
CA ALA A 633 10.42 -13.45 -6.84
C ALA A 633 10.23 -14.76 -7.63
N ARG A 634 8.96 -15.16 -7.81
CA ARG A 634 8.49 -16.41 -8.44
C ARG A 634 8.75 -17.66 -7.61
N GLN A 635 7.74 -18.10 -6.88
CA GLN A 635 7.78 -19.41 -6.20
C GLN A 635 7.86 -20.57 -7.22
N ALA A 636 8.55 -21.64 -6.81
CA ALA A 636 8.60 -22.92 -7.53
C ALA A 636 7.20 -23.42 -7.91
N ALA A 637 7.04 -23.99 -9.11
CA ALA A 637 5.81 -24.70 -9.47
C ALA A 637 5.74 -26.04 -8.73
N GLY A 638 4.60 -26.34 -8.10
CA GLY A 638 4.34 -27.66 -7.50
C GLY A 638 4.82 -27.88 -6.06
N TYR A 639 5.02 -26.82 -5.27
CA TYR A 639 5.40 -27.00 -3.86
C TYR A 639 4.21 -27.41 -2.98
N THR A 640 4.15 -28.69 -2.66
CA THR A 640 3.25 -29.30 -1.68
C THR A 640 4.12 -29.93 -0.57
N ASN A 641 4.06 -29.39 0.65
CA ASN A 641 4.65 -29.86 1.93
C ASN A 641 6.10 -29.49 2.33
N GLY A 642 6.22 -29.03 3.59
CA GLY A 642 7.44 -28.75 4.37
C GLY A 642 7.72 -27.26 4.56
N THR A 643 7.99 -26.76 5.77
CA THR A 643 8.38 -25.33 5.97
C THR A 643 9.78 -25.16 5.40
N PRO A 644 9.99 -24.42 4.29
CA PRO A 644 11.33 -24.25 3.80
C PRO A 644 12.06 -23.37 4.82
N LEU A 645 13.19 -23.88 5.31
CA LEU A 645 14.20 -23.01 5.90
C LEU A 645 14.57 -21.95 4.86
N TRP A 646 15.10 -20.82 5.30
CA TRP A 646 15.48 -19.73 4.39
C TRP A 646 16.31 -20.21 3.18
N ASP A 647 17.21 -21.16 3.42
CA ASP A 647 18.12 -21.77 2.44
C ASP A 647 17.44 -22.75 1.49
N GLN A 648 16.18 -23.12 1.80
CA GLN A 648 15.28 -23.93 0.98
C GLN A 648 14.21 -23.08 0.30
N ARG A 649 14.27 -21.74 0.33
CA ARG A 649 13.30 -20.92 -0.41
C ARG A 649 13.74 -20.84 -1.86
N PHE A 650 12.90 -21.32 -2.78
CA PHE A 650 13.31 -21.57 -4.16
C PHE A 650 12.88 -20.45 -5.14
N PRO A 651 13.69 -19.41 -5.43
CA PRO A 651 13.41 -18.51 -6.54
C PRO A 651 13.39 -19.27 -7.86
N GLU A 652 12.32 -19.12 -8.63
CA GLU A 652 12.11 -19.84 -9.91
C GLU A 652 12.23 -21.37 -9.80
N GLY A 653 12.07 -21.95 -8.59
CA GLY A 653 12.23 -23.39 -8.38
C GLY A 653 13.66 -23.88 -8.10
N ALA A 654 14.65 -23.00 -7.95
CA ALA A 654 16.03 -23.36 -7.63
C ALA A 654 16.39 -23.05 -6.17
N ALA A 655 17.14 -23.93 -5.49
CA ALA A 655 17.56 -23.67 -4.10
C ALA A 655 18.43 -22.42 -4.03
N VAL A 656 18.43 -21.73 -2.88
CA VAL A 656 19.37 -20.62 -2.63
C VAL A 656 20.76 -21.23 -2.41
N GLY A 657 21.50 -21.40 -3.51
CA GLY A 657 22.91 -21.76 -3.48
C GLY A 657 23.83 -20.54 -3.28
N ASP A 658 25.14 -20.78 -3.27
CA ASP A 658 26.17 -19.73 -3.13
C ASP A 658 26.13 -18.67 -4.24
N ASP A 659 25.49 -19.00 -5.37
CA ASP A 659 25.16 -18.11 -6.47
C ASP A 659 24.28 -16.92 -6.05
N TYR A 660 23.52 -17.07 -4.96
CA TYR A 660 22.65 -16.05 -4.37
C TYR A 660 23.29 -15.39 -3.13
N ALA A 661 24.62 -15.47 -3.04
CA ALA A 661 25.38 -14.88 -1.95
C ALA A 661 26.46 -13.94 -2.49
N LYS A 662 26.74 -12.87 -1.74
CA LYS A 662 27.91 -12.03 -1.95
C LYS A 662 28.53 -11.62 -0.63
N THR A 663 29.84 -11.74 -0.56
CA THR A 663 30.65 -11.41 0.60
C THR A 663 31.22 -10.00 0.48
N PHE A 664 31.13 -9.23 1.55
CA PHE A 664 31.62 -7.85 1.65
C PHE A 664 32.51 -7.71 2.89
N SER A 665 33.75 -7.24 2.72
CA SER A 665 34.61 -6.93 3.86
C SER A 665 34.21 -5.60 4.50
N LEU A 666 34.01 -5.61 5.81
CA LEU A 666 33.72 -4.50 6.71
C LEU A 666 34.95 -4.21 7.58
N ILE A 667 35.14 -2.94 7.93
CA ILE A 667 36.20 -2.48 8.84
C ILE A 667 35.66 -2.51 10.27
N ALA A 668 36.38 -3.18 11.17
CA ALA A 668 35.97 -3.41 12.55
C ALA A 668 36.79 -2.58 13.55
N ASP A 669 36.87 -1.27 13.32
CA ASP A 669 37.62 -0.29 14.12
C ASP A 669 36.75 0.55 15.08
N GLY A 670 35.45 0.23 15.16
CA GLY A 670 34.49 1.00 15.97
C GLY A 670 34.20 2.40 15.42
N GLN A 671 34.55 2.72 14.17
CA GLN A 671 34.23 3.99 13.51
C GLN A 671 33.09 3.84 12.51
N TRP A 672 32.48 4.96 12.12
CA TRP A 672 31.45 4.99 11.08
C TRP A 672 32.08 4.92 9.69
N HIS A 673 31.62 3.96 8.90
CA HIS A 673 32.03 3.74 7.51
C HIS A 673 30.81 3.69 6.59
N VAL A 674 31.03 3.93 5.30
CA VAL A 674 30.05 3.67 4.25
C VAL A 674 30.59 2.58 3.34
N LYS A 675 29.89 1.44 3.28
CA LYS A 675 30.23 0.31 2.41
C LYS A 675 29.36 0.32 1.16
N GLU A 676 29.97 0.35 -0.01
CA GLU A 676 29.30 -0.02 -1.26
C GLU A 676 29.11 -1.54 -1.30
N LEU A 677 27.86 -1.95 -1.44
CA LEU A 677 27.41 -3.32 -1.67
C LEU A 677 27.09 -3.45 -3.17
N ASP A 678 28.11 -3.76 -3.96
CA ASP A 678 28.00 -3.93 -5.42
C ASP A 678 27.63 -5.37 -5.75
N PHE A 679 26.55 -5.62 -6.48
CA PHE A 679 26.09 -6.94 -6.93
C PHE A 679 26.25 -7.13 -8.45
N SER A 680 27.00 -6.27 -9.14
CA SER A 680 27.12 -6.27 -10.61
C SER A 680 27.75 -7.55 -11.18
N ASP A 681 28.58 -8.23 -10.39
CA ASP A 681 29.23 -9.51 -10.72
C ASP A 681 28.37 -10.74 -10.37
N ARG A 682 27.13 -10.53 -9.90
CA ARG A 682 26.18 -11.60 -9.57
C ARG A 682 25.03 -11.62 -10.56
N PRO A 683 25.08 -12.47 -11.61
CA PRO A 683 23.98 -12.61 -12.58
C PRO A 683 22.62 -12.93 -11.94
N GLN A 684 22.63 -13.58 -10.77
CA GLN A 684 21.46 -13.95 -9.98
C GLN A 684 20.84 -12.77 -9.23
N TRP A 685 21.53 -11.63 -9.11
CA TRP A 685 20.93 -10.37 -8.68
C TRP A 685 20.23 -9.74 -9.89
N ARG A 686 18.98 -10.09 -10.16
CA ARG A 686 18.19 -9.62 -11.31
C ARG A 686 16.69 -9.68 -11.02
N GLN A 687 15.88 -9.05 -11.89
CA GLN A 687 14.42 -8.96 -11.75
C GLN A 687 14.01 -8.40 -10.39
N ILE A 688 13.15 -9.08 -9.63
CA ILE A 688 12.68 -8.63 -8.33
C ILE A 688 13.33 -9.45 -7.21
N ILE A 689 13.96 -8.74 -6.27
CA ILE A 689 14.53 -9.31 -5.05
C ILE A 689 13.54 -9.12 -3.91
N THR A 690 13.14 -10.20 -3.27
CA THR A 690 12.06 -10.19 -2.26
C THR A 690 12.53 -9.98 -0.84
N GLN A 691 13.77 -10.35 -0.55
CA GLN A 691 14.37 -10.21 0.77
C GLN A 691 15.90 -10.34 0.68
N VAL A 692 16.61 -9.67 1.59
CA VAL A 692 18.07 -9.82 1.76
C VAL A 692 18.36 -10.14 3.23
N ARG A 693 19.20 -11.15 3.44
CA ARG A 693 19.75 -11.57 4.73
C ARG A 693 21.23 -11.21 4.78
N PHE A 694 21.70 -10.67 5.89
CA PHE A 694 23.10 -10.42 6.15
C PHE A 694 23.55 -11.28 7.33
N THR A 695 24.61 -12.06 7.14
CA THR A 695 25.26 -12.87 8.18
C THR A 695 26.72 -12.47 8.30
N CYS A 696 27.25 -12.48 9.52
CA CYS A 696 28.70 -12.41 9.70
C CYS A 696 29.36 -13.71 9.23
N ASP A 697 30.53 -13.63 8.60
CA ASP A 697 31.30 -14.81 8.28
C ASP A 697 32.10 -15.30 9.50
N GLY A 698 32.05 -16.61 9.74
CA GLY A 698 33.07 -17.31 10.50
C GLY A 698 32.78 -17.60 11.98
N ALA A 699 33.48 -18.63 12.45
CA ALA A 699 33.52 -19.05 13.84
C ALA A 699 34.38 -18.06 14.66
N SER A 700 33.81 -16.92 15.08
CA SER A 700 34.36 -15.95 16.08
C SER A 700 33.51 -14.67 16.21
N ALA A 701 32.35 -14.57 15.57
CA ALA A 701 31.53 -13.35 15.60
C ALA A 701 30.88 -13.10 16.96
N VAL A 702 30.73 -14.14 17.80
CA VAL A 702 30.07 -14.03 19.11
C VAL A 702 30.71 -12.93 19.97
N GLY A 703 29.90 -11.98 20.42
CA GLY A 703 30.32 -10.83 21.23
C GLY A 703 30.79 -9.61 20.43
N GLU A 704 31.02 -9.75 19.12
CA GLU A 704 31.23 -8.59 18.24
C GLU A 704 29.90 -7.86 17.99
N SER A 705 29.98 -6.58 17.60
CA SER A 705 28.79 -5.75 17.43
C SER A 705 28.76 -4.98 16.11
N LEU A 706 27.60 -4.98 15.47
CA LEU A 706 27.27 -4.13 14.32
C LEU A 706 26.30 -3.03 14.75
N GLU A 707 26.55 -1.79 14.34
CA GLU A 707 25.56 -0.73 14.33
C GLU A 707 25.31 -0.27 12.90
N VAL A 708 24.06 -0.03 12.56
CA VAL A 708 23.64 0.43 11.23
C VAL A 708 22.90 1.74 11.36
N ASP A 709 23.35 2.77 10.64
CA ASP A 709 22.61 4.03 10.53
C ASP A 709 21.59 3.93 9.39
N TRP A 710 22.03 3.53 8.19
CA TRP A 710 21.13 3.44 7.04
C TRP A 710 21.59 2.45 5.95
N PHE A 711 20.62 2.06 5.11
CA PHE A 711 20.81 1.49 3.78
C PHE A 711 20.24 2.45 2.72
N SER A 712 20.89 2.58 1.56
CA SER A 712 20.43 3.47 0.48
C SER A 712 20.96 3.07 -0.90
N GLY A 713 20.24 3.42 -1.96
CA GLY A 713 20.78 3.45 -3.32
C GLY A 713 21.81 4.57 -3.55
N SER A 714 21.99 5.48 -2.59
CA SER A 714 22.94 6.61 -2.65
C SER A 714 24.04 6.50 -1.59
N PRO A 715 25.30 6.85 -1.91
CA PRO A 715 26.38 6.89 -0.91
C PRO A 715 26.19 7.96 0.16
N SER A 716 25.32 8.96 -0.05
CA SER A 716 25.00 9.97 0.95
C SER A 716 23.95 9.51 1.96
N GLY A 717 23.36 8.33 1.75
CA GLY A 717 22.20 7.86 2.51
C GLY A 717 20.91 8.60 2.16
N PRO A 718 19.78 8.17 2.74
CA PRO A 718 18.50 8.84 2.57
C PRO A 718 18.41 10.07 3.48
N SER A 719 17.72 11.11 3.01
CA SER A 719 17.50 12.35 3.78
C SER A 719 16.62 12.07 5.02
N SER A 720 15.59 11.25 4.85
CA SER A 720 14.74 10.71 5.90
C SER A 720 14.31 9.28 5.57
N ASN A 721 13.78 8.61 6.58
CA ASN A 721 12.94 7.43 6.38
C ASN A 721 11.66 7.75 5.63
#